data_AF-A0A6P7QCQ7-F1
#
_entry.id   AF-A0A6P7QCQ7-F1
#
_cell.length_a   1.000
_cell.length_b   1.000
_cell.length_c   1.000
_cell.angle_alpha   90.00
_cell.angle_beta   90.00
_cell.angle_gamma   90.00
#
_symmetry.space_group_name_H-M   'P 1'
#
loop_
_entity.id
_entity.type
_entity.pdbx_description
1 polymer ?
#
loop_
_entity_poly.entity_id
_entity_poly.type
_entity_poly.pdbx_seq_one_letter_code
_entity_poly.pdbx_strand_id
1 'polypeptide(L)'
;MEILPGDSITTCLSPLVHDLICNLGFELKEICDINSIVTQNGEVRWKAITDRVRYEELGRSLDYRRSVQQLGPVCEAIHLHISALTKAQFEVQYSPWYQWTAYPELFLEILDALESSEPAAVSLGVMKLASCLERALGDVFLLVGKECPFLLRDLLASAELAQVFGHAVMDVLKVFIGSPCGLNLRNVLWHGFASPQDIPPKYCSAMLLLTAGLGQLLKSYLHHTKATLAHRPFVTLTNLEDVIVFPGVTYEVLSTLETVMTKSNFLLKIMLPYWEMAVSKFKSRRFADCTMLLLSQLEAGLRRLFAAVNKCPDRLLTAEATILYTTFDEILAKHMSDGSINQLPCFLGEPAMEFLWDFLNYQEGPRIRDRLSHGEINIHEFPEEAAGQLLTFSLVLLLRFTEKGTVSELKEEAAIQLLVRLAEGYRSRCHPAFQLQKQVLSCEGSLRLWPVPPSPEECCQETGSLEGNSEACACNSLISKILCELCHYLPGSACAINGLDGLPSEKWSQLLSELCSTRIPTLFCPRIVLEVLVVLRGINSQCQRVSDQVTASLQLRHRQWVERRLRSRQRQNYVRMLSSVRLLCPMLSLILLLLALELASVHAVRGKGAEEQQQYLRFPQPSPSLFGVSYVQAFSVDSRPIPLQEFFSLSVPDRD
;
A
#
# COMPACT_ATOMS: atom_id res chain seq x y z
N MET A 1 -30.62 9.36 8.94
CA MET A 1 -29.98 9.12 10.24
C MET A 1 -29.32 10.43 10.62
N GLU A 2 -29.77 11.08 11.70
CA GLU A 2 -29.18 12.33 12.17
C GLU A 2 -27.81 12.01 12.77
N ILE A 3 -26.76 12.44 12.06
CA ILE A 3 -25.39 12.42 12.60
C ILE A 3 -25.37 13.52 13.68
N LEU A 4 -24.98 13.18 14.91
CA LEU A 4 -24.95 14.12 16.05
C LEU A 4 -24.32 15.46 15.62
N PRO A 5 -24.97 16.61 15.90
CA PRO A 5 -24.40 17.92 15.60
C PRO A 5 -23.14 18.13 16.45
N GLY A 6 -21.98 18.18 15.82
CA GLY A 6 -20.68 18.33 16.48
C GLY A 6 -20.35 19.77 16.88
N ASP A 7 -21.35 20.63 17.02
CA ASP A 7 -21.16 22.09 17.15
C ASP A 7 -20.62 22.52 18.53
N SER A 8 -20.51 21.60 19.50
CA SER A 8 -19.97 21.86 20.84
C SER A 8 -18.58 21.27 21.10
N ILE A 9 -17.95 20.61 20.12
CA ILE A 9 -16.65 19.94 20.32
C ILE A 9 -15.52 20.97 20.20
N THR A 10 -14.85 21.26 21.32
CA THR A 10 -13.70 22.20 21.40
C THR A 10 -12.34 21.50 21.30
N THR A 11 -12.30 20.17 21.39
CA THR A 11 -11.10 19.34 21.23
C THR A 11 -11.50 17.96 20.71
N CYS A 12 -10.63 17.31 19.92
CA CYS A 12 -10.87 15.93 19.48
C CYS A 12 -10.10 14.89 20.32
N LEU A 13 -9.34 15.34 21.32
CA LEU A 13 -8.66 14.47 22.27
C LEU A 13 -9.61 14.00 23.37
N SER A 14 -9.40 12.79 23.88
CA SER A 14 -10.07 12.38 25.13
C SER A 14 -9.56 13.22 26.30
N PRO A 15 -10.33 13.37 27.40
CA PRO A 15 -9.94 14.23 28.52
C PRO A 15 -8.55 13.93 29.09
N LEU A 16 -8.17 12.65 29.20
CA LEU A 16 -6.85 12.26 29.72
C LEU A 16 -5.72 12.61 28.75
N VAL A 17 -5.93 12.41 27.45
CA VAL A 17 -4.94 12.74 26.42
C VAL A 17 -4.82 14.26 26.26
N HIS A 18 -5.93 14.99 26.34
CA HIS A 18 -5.95 16.44 26.35
C HIS A 18 -5.19 16.99 27.56
N ASP A 19 -5.41 16.47 28.76
CA ASP A 19 -4.65 16.88 29.96
C ASP A 19 -3.14 16.66 29.75
N LEU A 20 -2.76 15.48 29.27
CA LEU A 20 -1.37 15.12 29.06
C LEU A 20 -0.66 16.01 28.02
N ILE A 21 -1.30 16.30 26.89
CA ILE A 21 -0.72 17.07 25.78
C ILE A 21 -0.81 18.57 26.05
N CYS A 22 -1.99 19.08 26.43
CA CYS A 22 -2.28 20.51 26.44
C CYS A 22 -2.03 21.19 27.79
N ASN A 23 -2.08 20.46 28.90
CA ASN A 23 -2.04 21.07 30.25
C ASN A 23 -0.78 20.68 31.03
N LEU A 24 -0.53 19.38 31.18
CA LEU A 24 0.40 18.84 32.16
C LEU A 24 1.83 19.39 32.02
N GLY A 25 2.35 19.47 30.79
CA GLY A 25 3.68 20.03 30.52
C GLY A 25 3.81 21.51 30.90
N PHE A 26 2.70 22.25 30.94
CA PHE A 26 2.71 23.70 31.14
C PHE A 26 2.20 24.12 32.52
N GLU A 27 1.94 23.17 33.42
CA GLU A 27 1.60 23.45 34.82
C GLU A 27 2.77 24.11 35.57
N LEU A 28 3.99 23.62 35.33
CA LEU A 28 5.19 24.16 35.95
C LEU A 28 5.60 25.45 35.24
N LYS A 29 5.57 26.57 35.97
CA LYS A 29 6.05 27.87 35.49
C LYS A 29 7.54 28.11 35.77
N GLU A 30 8.31 27.03 35.95
CA GLU A 30 9.76 27.12 36.15
C GLU A 30 10.40 27.75 34.91
N ILE A 31 11.21 28.79 35.10
CA ILE A 31 11.95 29.40 34.00
C ILE A 31 13.24 28.62 33.82
N CYS A 32 13.30 27.82 32.75
CA CYS A 32 14.53 27.13 32.35
C CYS A 32 15.43 28.09 31.56
N ASP A 33 16.67 28.29 32.03
CA ASP A 33 17.68 29.04 31.27
C ASP A 33 18.07 28.26 30.01
N ILE A 34 17.84 28.83 28.83
CA ILE A 34 18.20 28.21 27.55
C ILE A 34 19.69 27.88 27.49
N ASN A 35 20.57 28.66 28.12
CA ASN A 35 22.00 28.37 28.12
C ASN A 35 22.33 27.06 28.83
N SER A 36 21.46 26.55 29.72
CA SER A 36 21.62 25.23 30.31
C SER A 36 21.32 24.09 29.33
N ILE A 37 20.50 24.35 28.31
CA ILE A 37 20.01 23.36 27.34
C ILE A 37 20.81 23.41 26.03
N VAL A 38 21.20 24.61 25.57
CA VAL A 38 21.90 24.82 24.29
C VAL A 38 23.09 25.76 24.48
N THR A 39 24.22 25.46 23.83
CA THR A 39 25.37 26.37 23.81
C THR A 39 25.15 27.52 22.82
N GLN A 40 25.98 28.56 22.88
CA GLN A 40 25.94 29.66 21.90
C GLN A 40 26.13 29.20 20.45
N ASN A 41 26.78 28.06 20.23
CA ASN A 41 27.03 27.49 18.91
C ASN A 41 25.94 26.49 18.46
N GLY A 42 24.84 26.35 19.22
CA GLY A 42 23.75 25.43 18.88
C GLY A 42 23.97 23.98 19.32
N GLU A 43 24.95 23.69 20.18
CA GLU A 43 25.15 22.33 20.70
C GLU A 43 24.17 22.00 21.83
N VAL A 44 23.51 20.84 21.73
CA VAL A 44 22.50 20.39 22.69
C VAL A 44 23.17 19.75 23.90
N ARG A 45 22.90 20.30 25.08
CA ARG A 45 23.35 19.77 26.38
C ARG A 45 22.35 18.73 26.88
N TRP A 46 22.43 17.53 26.31
CA TRP A 46 21.50 16.42 26.59
C TRP A 46 21.24 16.17 28.07
N LYS A 47 22.26 16.32 28.94
CA LYS A 47 22.10 16.13 30.39
C LYS A 47 20.99 17.00 30.98
N ALA A 48 20.87 18.26 30.57
CA ALA A 48 19.82 19.16 31.06
C ALA A 48 18.40 18.71 30.67
N ILE A 49 18.27 17.97 29.57
CA ILE A 49 17.01 17.40 29.09
C ILE A 49 16.75 16.05 29.76
N THR A 50 17.73 15.16 29.77
CA THR A 50 17.60 13.81 30.34
C THR A 50 17.40 13.82 31.85
N ASP A 51 17.97 14.80 32.56
CA ASP A 51 17.78 14.98 34.00
C ASP A 51 16.33 15.39 34.37
N ARG A 52 15.49 15.71 33.38
CA ARG A 52 14.04 15.97 33.56
C ARG A 52 13.19 14.71 33.34
N VAL A 53 13.74 13.63 32.81
CA VAL A 53 13.04 12.35 32.70
C VAL A 53 12.94 11.70 34.08
N ARG A 54 11.80 11.07 34.37
CA ARG A 54 11.51 10.42 35.65
C ARG A 54 11.16 8.95 35.43
N TYR A 55 11.54 8.13 36.40
CA TYR A 55 11.30 6.69 36.42
C TYR A 55 10.43 6.36 37.64
N GLU A 56 9.69 5.26 37.55
CA GLU A 56 8.94 4.73 38.69
C GLU A 56 9.87 4.36 39.85
N GLU A 57 9.34 4.20 41.06
CA GLU A 57 10.12 4.00 42.31
C GLU A 57 11.09 2.79 42.25
N LEU A 58 10.80 1.80 41.42
CA LEU A 58 11.64 0.62 41.20
C LEU A 58 12.67 0.79 40.06
N GLY A 59 12.70 1.94 39.39
CA GLY A 59 13.65 2.31 38.33
C GLY A 59 13.54 1.51 37.03
N ARG A 60 12.51 0.66 36.88
CA ARG A 60 12.38 -0.27 35.74
C ARG A 60 11.62 0.31 34.55
N SER A 61 10.75 1.28 34.76
CA SER A 61 9.88 1.87 33.74
C SER A 61 9.84 3.39 33.85
N LEU A 62 9.59 4.05 32.72
CA LEU A 62 9.44 5.49 32.64
C LEU A 62 8.12 5.93 33.28
N ASP A 63 8.20 6.91 34.18
CA ASP A 63 7.04 7.66 34.65
C ASP A 63 6.74 8.74 33.61
N TYR A 64 5.92 8.39 32.62
CA TYR A 64 5.58 9.28 31.51
C TYR A 64 4.91 10.58 31.98
N ARG A 65 4.00 10.50 32.95
CA ARG A 65 3.25 11.66 33.43
C ARG A 65 4.20 12.66 34.09
N ARG A 66 5.03 12.23 35.05
CA ARG A 66 6.02 13.12 35.67
C ARG A 66 7.07 13.60 34.68
N SER A 67 7.48 12.77 33.72
CA SER A 67 8.43 13.18 32.69
C SER A 67 7.88 14.29 31.80
N VAL A 68 6.62 14.19 31.34
CA VAL A 68 5.95 15.25 30.57
C VAL A 68 5.89 16.55 31.36
N GLN A 69 5.47 16.47 32.63
CA GLN A 69 5.39 17.64 33.52
C GLN A 69 6.75 18.35 33.67
N GLN A 70 7.84 17.59 33.81
CA GLN A 70 9.19 18.12 34.00
C GLN A 70 9.87 18.58 32.71
N LEU A 71 9.52 17.99 31.56
CA LEU A 71 10.05 18.36 30.24
C LEU A 71 9.35 19.57 29.64
N GLY A 72 8.14 19.91 30.08
CA GLY A 72 7.39 21.03 29.50
C GLY A 72 8.05 22.41 29.67
N PRO A 73 8.64 22.79 30.82
CA PRO A 73 9.46 24.00 30.94
C PRO A 73 10.67 24.03 29.99
N VAL A 74 11.25 22.86 29.70
CA VAL A 74 12.33 22.72 28.71
C VAL A 74 11.78 22.97 27.30
N CYS A 75 10.62 22.42 26.96
CA CYS A 75 9.96 22.67 25.68
C CYS A 75 9.63 24.15 25.48
N GLU A 76 9.17 24.84 26.53
CA GLU A 76 8.93 26.29 26.51
C GLU A 76 10.21 27.07 26.19
N ALA A 77 11.30 26.80 26.94
CA ALA A 77 12.57 27.49 26.73
C ALA A 77 13.13 27.26 25.32
N ILE A 78 13.02 26.02 24.81
CA ILE A 78 13.42 25.69 23.43
C ILE A 78 12.56 26.44 22.42
N HIS A 79 11.25 26.50 22.62
CA HIS A 79 10.35 27.20 21.71
C HIS A 79 10.68 28.69 21.64
N LEU A 80 10.84 29.36 22.79
CA LEU A 80 11.22 30.77 22.84
C LEU A 80 12.56 31.02 22.15
N HIS A 81 13.52 30.11 22.30
CA HIS A 81 14.82 30.19 21.64
C HIS A 81 14.69 30.05 20.12
N ILE A 82 14.02 29.00 19.63
CA ILE A 82 13.84 28.79 18.19
C ILE A 82 13.09 29.95 17.55
N SER A 83 12.01 30.42 18.18
CA SER A 83 11.22 31.56 17.70
C SER A 83 11.97 32.89 17.72
N ALA A 84 13.04 33.02 18.50
CA ALA A 84 13.88 34.22 18.54
C ALA A 84 14.98 34.22 17.46
N LEU A 85 15.27 33.07 16.84
CA LEU A 85 16.26 32.97 15.78
C LEU A 85 15.68 33.43 14.45
N THR A 86 16.48 34.19 13.71
CA THR A 86 16.22 34.37 12.27
C THR A 86 16.50 33.06 11.52
N LYS A 87 15.85 32.88 10.36
CA LYS A 87 16.10 31.75 9.46
C LYS A 87 17.59 31.51 9.18
N ALA A 88 18.34 32.57 8.90
CA ALA A 88 19.78 32.48 8.65
C ALA A 88 20.58 32.00 9.89
N GLN A 89 20.21 32.46 11.09
CA GLN A 89 20.84 31.99 12.32
C GLN A 89 20.51 30.52 12.59
N PHE A 90 19.26 30.11 12.37
CA PHE A 90 18.84 28.72 12.51
C PHE A 90 19.59 27.82 11.51
N GLU A 91 19.73 28.25 10.25
CA GLU A 91 20.48 27.53 9.23
C GLU A 91 21.93 27.29 9.65
N VAL A 92 22.63 28.35 10.07
CA VAL A 92 24.02 28.26 10.52
C VAL A 92 24.17 27.37 11.75
N GLN A 93 23.25 27.47 12.73
CA GLN A 93 23.35 26.73 13.98
C GLN A 93 22.92 25.25 13.87
N TYR A 94 21.85 24.95 13.11
CA TYR A 94 21.20 23.63 13.15
C TYR A 94 21.24 22.83 11.86
N SER A 95 21.28 23.47 10.67
CA SER A 95 21.23 22.72 9.40
C SER A 95 22.36 21.70 9.20
N PRO A 96 23.62 21.97 9.65
CA PRO A 96 24.68 20.96 9.59
C PRO A 96 24.35 19.67 10.37
N TRP A 97 23.45 19.75 11.35
CA TRP A 97 23.09 18.64 12.23
C TRP A 97 21.88 17.83 11.75
N TYR A 98 21.27 18.20 10.61
CA TYR A 98 20.18 17.43 9.98
C TYR A 98 20.66 16.54 8.83
N GLN A 99 21.94 16.60 8.45
CA GLN A 99 22.50 15.86 7.30
C GLN A 99 22.46 14.34 7.47
N TRP A 100 22.30 13.84 8.70
CA TRP A 100 22.11 12.42 8.97
C TRP A 100 20.68 11.94 8.70
N THR A 101 19.77 12.87 8.43
CA THR A 101 18.44 12.55 7.94
C THR A 101 18.50 12.55 6.42
N ALA A 102 17.69 11.73 5.76
CA ALA A 102 17.65 11.70 4.31
C ALA A 102 17.08 12.99 3.67
N TYR A 103 16.58 13.95 4.49
CA TYR A 103 15.90 15.17 4.04
C TYR A 103 16.19 16.38 4.97
N PRO A 104 17.39 16.98 4.89
CA PRO A 104 17.73 18.14 5.72
C PRO A 104 16.91 19.40 5.40
N GLU A 105 16.38 19.56 4.18
CA GLU A 105 15.60 20.74 3.76
C GLU A 105 14.24 20.81 4.49
N LEU A 106 13.71 19.66 4.90
CA LEU A 106 12.45 19.54 5.63
C LEU A 106 12.42 20.43 6.88
N PHE A 107 13.54 20.57 7.57
CA PHE A 107 13.62 21.27 8.85
C PHE A 107 13.41 22.78 8.70
N LEU A 108 13.81 23.35 7.57
CA LEU A 108 13.53 24.76 7.25
C LEU A 108 12.05 24.97 6.90
N GLU A 109 11.43 24.02 6.20
CA GLU A 109 9.98 24.08 5.94
C GLU A 109 9.16 24.06 7.24
N ILE A 110 9.63 23.32 8.24
CA ILE A 110 8.95 23.23 9.54
C ILE A 110 9.18 24.48 10.38
N LEU A 111 10.36 25.10 10.27
CA LEU A 111 10.60 26.42 10.88
C LEU A 111 9.63 27.46 10.29
N ASP A 112 9.51 27.51 8.95
CA ASP A 112 8.54 28.38 8.28
C ASP A 112 7.09 28.08 8.73
N ALA A 113 6.75 26.81 8.97
CA ALA A 113 5.45 26.39 9.49
C ALA A 113 5.17 26.86 10.93
N LEU A 114 6.20 26.90 11.79
CA LEU A 114 6.10 27.42 13.17
C LEU A 114 5.84 28.93 13.22
N GLU A 115 6.38 29.67 12.25
CA GLU A 115 6.15 31.11 12.10
C GLU A 115 4.80 31.43 11.42
N SER A 116 4.20 30.45 10.76
CA SER A 116 2.95 30.62 10.03
C SER A 116 1.74 30.77 10.96
N SER A 117 0.77 31.58 10.53
CA SER A 117 -0.54 31.68 11.19
C SER A 117 -1.51 30.57 10.77
N GLU A 118 -1.07 29.58 9.99
CA GLU A 118 -1.91 28.49 9.50
C GLU A 118 -2.21 27.49 10.66
N PRO A 119 -3.47 27.31 11.08
CA PRO A 119 -3.80 26.53 12.29
C PRO A 119 -3.32 25.08 12.26
N ALA A 120 -3.24 24.47 11.08
CA ALA A 120 -2.86 23.07 10.90
C ALA A 120 -1.35 22.86 10.63
N ALA A 121 -0.58 23.94 10.52
CA ALA A 121 0.82 23.86 10.08
C ALA A 121 1.74 23.18 11.10
N VAL A 122 1.53 23.46 12.39
CA VAL A 122 2.27 22.81 13.48
C VAL A 122 2.05 21.30 13.46
N SER A 123 0.78 20.87 13.37
CA SER A 123 0.40 19.47 13.30
C SER A 123 1.01 18.75 12.10
N LEU A 124 0.94 19.35 10.90
CA LEU A 124 1.60 18.80 9.72
C LEU A 124 3.12 18.72 9.90
N GLY A 125 3.73 19.76 10.49
CA GLY A 125 5.16 19.78 10.82
C GLY A 125 5.57 18.62 11.72
N VAL A 126 4.81 18.36 12.78
CA VAL A 126 5.05 17.23 13.70
C VAL A 126 4.85 15.88 12.99
N MET A 127 3.84 15.73 12.13
CA MET A 127 3.66 14.50 11.32
C MET A 127 4.89 14.23 10.44
N LYS A 128 5.38 15.26 9.74
CA LYS A 128 6.57 15.17 8.87
C LYS A 128 7.83 14.86 9.68
N LEU A 129 8.02 15.52 10.84
CA LEU A 129 9.14 15.25 11.75
C LEU A 129 9.13 13.82 12.26
N ALA A 130 7.97 13.32 12.71
CA ALA A 130 7.84 11.97 13.23
C ALA A 130 8.20 10.93 12.15
N SER A 131 7.67 11.07 10.93
CA SER A 131 8.00 10.18 9.80
C SER A 131 9.48 10.24 9.41
N CYS A 132 10.06 11.44 9.33
CA CYS A 132 11.47 11.63 8.99
C CYS A 132 12.38 11.00 10.05
N LEU A 133 12.07 11.25 11.33
CA LEU A 133 12.84 10.74 12.45
C LEU A 133 12.73 9.22 12.54
N GLU A 134 11.54 8.64 12.36
CA GLU A 134 11.34 7.19 12.34
C GLU A 134 12.21 6.51 11.26
N ARG A 135 12.23 7.06 10.04
CA ARG A 135 13.13 6.58 8.99
C ARG A 135 14.60 6.73 9.37
N ALA A 136 15.02 7.91 9.80
CA ALA A 136 16.42 8.20 10.08
C ALA A 136 16.95 7.34 11.23
N LEU A 137 16.15 7.11 12.27
CA LEU A 137 16.48 6.19 13.35
C LEU A 137 16.62 4.75 12.85
N GLY A 138 15.78 4.31 11.90
CA GLY A 138 15.94 2.99 11.30
C GLY A 138 17.22 2.84 10.47
N ASP A 139 17.70 3.91 9.82
CA ASP A 139 19.01 3.91 9.15
C ASP A 139 20.16 3.78 10.18
N VAL A 140 20.05 4.51 11.30
CA VAL A 140 21.02 4.43 12.40
C VAL A 140 21.01 3.06 13.09
N PHE A 141 19.83 2.46 13.26
CA PHE A 141 19.70 1.11 13.83
C PHE A 141 20.53 0.10 13.04
N LEU A 142 20.55 0.20 11.72
CA LEU A 142 21.29 -0.72 10.83
C LEU A 142 22.82 -0.55 10.89
N LEU A 143 23.35 0.43 11.62
CA LEU A 143 24.78 0.48 11.95
C LEU A 143 25.19 -0.66 12.90
N VAL A 144 24.26 -1.14 13.72
CA VAL A 144 24.50 -2.15 14.76
C VAL A 144 23.66 -3.41 14.52
N GLY A 145 22.37 -3.24 14.22
CA GLY A 145 21.41 -4.32 14.02
C GLY A 145 21.38 -4.85 12.58
N LYS A 146 20.59 -5.91 12.37
CA LYS A 146 20.41 -6.55 11.04
C LYS A 146 19.04 -6.31 10.42
N GLU A 147 17.97 -6.44 11.21
CA GLU A 147 16.60 -6.25 10.77
C GLU A 147 15.96 -5.14 11.60
N CYS A 148 15.62 -4.02 10.95
CA CYS A 148 14.99 -2.88 11.61
C CYS A 148 13.59 -3.27 12.12
N PRO A 149 13.26 -3.01 13.40
CA PRO A 149 11.91 -3.19 13.90
C PRO A 149 10.88 -2.43 13.05
N PHE A 150 9.71 -3.05 12.86
CA PHE A 150 8.62 -2.45 12.09
C PHE A 150 7.88 -1.34 12.86
N LEU A 151 7.73 -1.49 14.18
CA LEU A 151 7.02 -0.52 15.02
C LEU A 151 7.99 0.50 15.62
N LEU A 152 7.68 1.80 15.49
CA LEU A 152 8.47 2.89 16.09
C LEU A 152 8.73 2.68 17.59
N ARG A 153 7.74 2.21 18.35
CA ARG A 153 7.90 1.93 19.79
C ARG A 153 9.03 0.93 20.05
N ASP A 154 9.09 -0.13 19.25
CA ASP A 154 10.07 -1.20 19.41
C ASP A 154 11.45 -0.74 18.92
N LEU A 155 11.49 0.07 17.86
CA LEU A 155 12.69 0.77 17.41
C LEU A 155 13.27 1.67 18.52
N LEU A 156 12.45 2.50 19.16
CA LEU A 156 12.87 3.39 20.25
C LEU A 156 13.29 2.63 21.52
N ALA A 157 12.78 1.41 21.72
CA ALA A 157 13.15 0.54 22.83
C ALA A 157 14.40 -0.31 22.57
N SER A 158 14.95 -0.27 21.34
CA SER A 158 16.07 -1.10 20.94
C SER A 158 17.37 -0.78 21.68
N ALA A 159 18.16 -1.82 21.96
CA ALA A 159 19.48 -1.67 22.57
C ALA A 159 20.49 -1.05 21.57
N GLU A 160 20.27 -1.29 20.28
CA GLU A 160 21.07 -0.80 19.16
C GLU A 160 21.05 0.73 19.12
N LEU A 161 19.88 1.36 19.18
CA LEU A 161 19.81 2.83 19.24
C LEU A 161 20.30 3.38 20.57
N ALA A 162 20.04 2.67 21.68
CA ALA A 162 20.57 3.06 22.97
C ALA A 162 22.11 3.01 23.03
N GLN A 163 22.74 2.12 22.28
CA GLN A 163 24.20 2.07 22.14
C GLN A 163 24.76 3.31 21.41
N VAL A 164 24.03 3.83 20.42
CA VAL A 164 24.46 4.98 19.63
C VAL A 164 24.16 6.31 20.34
N PHE A 165 22.93 6.49 20.82
CA PHE A 165 22.45 7.75 21.37
C PHE A 165 22.43 7.81 22.90
N GLY A 166 22.48 6.65 23.57
CA GLY A 166 22.33 6.53 25.02
C GLY A 166 20.88 6.27 25.44
N HIS A 167 20.70 5.43 26.46
CA HIS A 167 19.37 5.07 26.99
C HIS A 167 18.52 6.28 27.38
N ALA A 168 19.10 7.22 28.12
CA ALA A 168 18.35 8.39 28.61
C ALA A 168 17.85 9.30 27.48
N VAL A 169 18.60 9.40 26.37
CA VAL A 169 18.19 10.15 25.18
C VAL A 169 17.03 9.46 24.47
N MET A 170 17.10 8.14 24.31
CA MET A 170 16.01 7.35 23.75
C MET A 170 14.74 7.43 24.61
N ASP A 171 14.90 7.51 25.93
CA ASP A 171 13.77 7.67 26.85
C ASP A 171 13.07 9.03 26.70
N VAL A 172 13.80 10.11 26.38
CA VAL A 172 13.18 11.39 25.98
C VAL A 172 12.32 11.19 24.73
N LEU A 173 12.82 10.52 23.69
CA LEU A 173 12.03 10.28 22.47
C LEU A 173 10.79 9.42 22.73
N LYS A 174 10.88 8.42 23.61
CA LYS A 174 9.73 7.59 24.01
C LYS A 174 8.60 8.41 24.65
N VAL A 175 8.94 9.48 25.39
CA VAL A 175 7.95 10.40 25.98
C VAL A 175 7.20 11.19 24.91
N PHE A 176 7.88 11.61 23.83
CA PHE A 176 7.27 12.44 22.78
C PHE A 176 6.47 11.65 21.73
N ILE A 177 7.06 10.60 21.15
CA ILE A 177 6.52 9.94 19.94
C ILE A 177 6.38 8.42 20.03
N GLY A 178 6.84 7.79 21.12
CA GLY A 178 6.93 6.33 21.20
C GLY A 178 5.77 5.62 21.88
N SER A 179 5.51 5.97 23.15
CA SER A 179 4.58 5.20 23.99
C SER A 179 3.19 5.85 24.02
N PRO A 180 2.10 5.05 23.99
CA PRO A 180 0.75 5.57 24.22
C PRO A 180 0.54 6.11 25.64
N CYS A 181 1.43 5.77 26.60
CA CYS A 181 1.43 6.35 27.94
C CYS A 181 2.11 7.73 28.01
N GLY A 182 2.85 8.12 26.97
CA GLY A 182 3.44 9.45 26.80
C GLY A 182 2.60 10.35 25.90
N LEU A 183 3.18 11.41 25.35
CA LEU A 183 2.48 12.34 24.46
C LEU A 183 1.97 11.65 23.18
N ASN A 184 2.68 10.62 22.72
CA ASN A 184 2.33 9.81 21.54
C ASN A 184 1.98 10.64 20.29
N LEU A 185 2.67 11.77 20.09
CA LEU A 185 2.29 12.79 19.11
C LEU A 185 2.16 12.21 17.70
N ARG A 186 3.05 11.27 17.34
CA ARG A 186 3.02 10.53 16.08
C ARG A 186 1.64 9.91 15.84
N ASN A 187 1.16 9.06 16.75
CA ASN A 187 -0.08 8.33 16.52
C ASN A 187 -1.32 9.23 16.68
N VAL A 188 -1.31 10.14 17.65
CA VAL A 188 -2.42 11.08 17.86
C VAL A 188 -2.69 11.91 16.60
N LEU A 189 -1.65 12.39 15.92
CA LEU A 189 -1.76 13.17 14.70
C LEU A 189 -2.06 12.33 13.45
N TRP A 190 -1.30 11.26 13.20
CA TRP A 190 -1.48 10.42 12.00
C TRP A 190 -2.86 9.76 11.94
N HIS A 191 -3.48 9.51 13.10
CA HIS A 191 -4.84 8.97 13.19
C HIS A 191 -5.93 10.06 13.31
N GLY A 192 -5.58 11.34 13.24
CA GLY A 192 -6.57 12.43 13.24
C GLY A 192 -7.35 12.57 14.55
N PHE A 193 -6.73 12.30 15.70
CA PHE A 193 -7.33 12.54 17.02
C PHE A 193 -7.14 13.97 17.51
N ALA A 194 -6.12 14.70 17.03
CA ALA A 194 -5.88 16.08 17.43
C ALA A 194 -6.52 17.07 16.46
N SER A 195 -7.36 17.97 16.98
CA SER A 195 -7.79 19.17 16.27
C SER A 195 -6.63 20.14 16.05
N PRO A 196 -6.73 21.12 15.13
CA PRO A 196 -5.63 22.04 14.82
C PRO A 196 -5.06 22.79 16.03
N GLN A 197 -5.87 23.01 17.08
CA GLN A 197 -5.47 23.75 18.27
C GLN A 197 -4.94 22.86 19.40
N ASP A 198 -5.06 21.54 19.27
CA ASP A 198 -4.75 20.59 20.34
C ASP A 198 -3.24 20.35 20.51
N ILE A 199 -2.40 20.74 19.53
CA ILE A 199 -0.96 20.49 19.56
C ILE A 199 -0.18 21.78 19.84
N PRO A 200 0.39 21.95 21.05
CA PRO A 200 1.25 23.07 21.36
C PRO A 200 2.48 23.15 20.43
N PRO A 201 2.81 24.33 19.87
CA PRO A 201 3.96 24.49 18.96
C PRO A 201 5.31 24.18 19.62
N LYS A 202 5.36 24.25 20.96
CA LYS A 202 6.53 23.95 21.77
C LYS A 202 7.04 22.53 21.57
N TYR A 203 6.16 21.57 21.32
CA TYR A 203 6.56 20.19 21.03
C TYR A 203 7.22 20.06 19.66
N CYS A 204 6.74 20.81 18.66
CA CYS A 204 7.37 20.86 17.34
C CYS A 204 8.77 21.48 17.41
N SER A 205 8.92 22.62 18.10
CA SER A 205 10.24 23.23 18.37
C SER A 205 11.19 22.30 19.13
N ALA A 206 10.69 21.61 20.16
CA ALA A 206 11.48 20.62 20.88
C ALA A 206 11.95 19.49 19.96
N MET A 207 11.07 18.94 19.12
CA MET A 207 11.44 17.88 18.16
C MET A 207 12.48 18.34 17.13
N LEU A 208 12.43 19.59 16.65
CA LEU A 208 13.48 20.17 15.81
C LEU A 208 14.84 20.10 16.52
N LEU A 209 14.92 20.66 17.74
CA LEU A 209 16.17 20.70 18.51
C LEU A 209 16.68 19.29 18.86
N LEU A 210 15.78 18.40 19.30
CA LEU A 210 16.13 17.01 19.62
C LEU A 210 16.72 16.29 18.40
N THR A 211 16.17 16.51 17.20
CA THR A 211 16.67 15.89 15.97
C THR A 211 18.07 16.40 15.62
N ALA A 212 18.35 17.70 15.80
CA ALA A 212 19.70 18.25 15.64
C ALA A 212 20.67 17.66 16.70
N GLY A 213 20.21 17.57 17.95
CA GLY A 213 20.99 16.99 19.05
C GLY A 213 21.35 15.52 18.83
N LEU A 214 20.47 14.74 18.20
CA LEU A 214 20.76 13.36 17.80
C LEU A 214 21.85 13.33 16.72
N GLY A 215 21.78 14.23 15.74
CA GLY A 215 22.82 14.38 14.72
C GLY A 215 24.21 14.67 15.31
N GLN A 216 24.27 15.49 16.36
CA GLN A 216 25.51 15.79 17.11
C GLN A 216 26.09 14.54 17.79
N LEU A 217 25.25 13.74 18.46
CA LEU A 217 25.65 12.48 19.07
C LEU A 217 26.10 11.45 18.04
N LEU A 218 25.34 11.31 16.94
CA LEU A 218 25.66 10.37 15.87
C LEU A 218 26.99 10.71 15.20
N LYS A 219 27.25 11.99 14.91
CA LYS A 219 28.54 12.42 14.35
C LYS A 219 29.70 11.97 15.24
N SER A 220 29.54 12.12 16.56
CA SER A 220 30.55 11.67 17.53
C SER A 220 30.70 10.15 17.47
N TYR A 221 29.61 9.39 17.47
CA TYR A 221 29.64 7.93 17.38
C TYR A 221 30.33 7.43 16.10
N LEU A 222 29.96 7.97 14.94
CA LEU A 222 30.54 7.60 13.63
C LEU A 222 32.04 7.90 13.59
N HIS A 223 32.47 9.03 14.15
CA HIS A 223 33.89 9.37 14.26
C HIS A 223 34.68 8.34 15.09
N HIS A 224 34.14 7.90 16.23
CA HIS A 224 34.81 6.93 17.11
C HIS A 224 34.83 5.52 16.52
N THR A 225 33.73 5.10 15.89
CA THR A 225 33.57 3.74 15.34
C THR A 225 34.11 3.61 13.92
N LYS A 226 34.38 4.73 13.23
CA LYS A 226 34.72 4.80 11.81
C LYS A 226 33.66 4.15 10.89
N ALA A 227 32.42 4.06 11.37
CA ALA A 227 31.30 3.59 10.57
C ALA A 227 30.82 4.67 9.59
N THR A 228 30.10 4.25 8.55
CA THR A 228 29.45 5.16 7.59
C THR A 228 27.96 4.89 7.64
N LEU A 229 27.16 5.96 7.81
CA LEU A 229 25.72 5.86 7.74
C LEU A 229 25.28 5.67 6.28
N ALA A 230 24.51 4.63 6.02
CA ALA A 230 23.89 4.39 4.73
C ALA A 230 22.38 4.61 4.83
N HIS A 231 21.84 5.42 3.92
CA HIS A 231 20.40 5.62 3.84
C HIS A 231 19.74 4.50 3.07
N ARG A 232 18.66 3.95 3.63
CA ARG A 232 17.81 3.02 2.87
C ARG A 232 17.23 3.73 1.64
N PRO A 233 16.99 3.04 0.51
CA PRO A 233 16.33 3.64 -0.64
C PRO A 233 14.87 3.98 -0.33
N PHE A 234 14.32 4.99 -1.01
CA PHE A 234 12.89 5.29 -0.95
C PHE A 234 12.09 4.26 -1.73
N VAL A 235 10.87 4.01 -1.27
CA VAL A 235 9.92 3.13 -1.94
C VAL A 235 9.20 3.93 -3.03
N THR A 236 9.27 3.44 -4.26
CA THR A 236 8.43 3.93 -5.35
C THR A 236 7.04 3.29 -5.24
N LEU A 237 5.99 4.08 -5.41
CA LEU A 237 4.63 3.57 -5.50
C LEU A 237 4.42 2.81 -6.81
N THR A 238 4.51 1.50 -6.77
CA THR A 238 4.27 0.61 -7.91
C THR A 238 2.78 0.39 -8.15
N ASN A 239 2.38 0.04 -9.38
CA ASN A 239 1.00 -0.29 -9.78
C ASN A 239 -0.02 0.84 -9.63
N LEU A 240 0.43 2.11 -9.57
CA LEU A 240 -0.49 3.25 -9.53
C LEU A 240 -1.41 3.31 -10.76
N GLU A 241 -0.91 2.86 -11.92
CA GLU A 241 -1.68 2.75 -13.16
C GLU A 241 -3.01 1.99 -12.99
N ASP A 242 -3.03 0.96 -12.14
CA ASP A 242 -4.21 0.12 -11.96
C ASP A 242 -5.26 0.79 -11.07
N VAL A 243 -4.84 1.67 -10.17
CA VAL A 243 -5.72 2.34 -9.19
C VAL A 243 -6.17 3.74 -9.60
N ILE A 244 -5.64 4.28 -10.70
CA ILE A 244 -6.07 5.56 -11.28
C ILE A 244 -7.41 5.35 -12.01
N VAL A 245 -8.50 5.69 -11.33
CA VAL A 245 -9.87 5.54 -11.86
C VAL A 245 -10.54 6.90 -12.08
N PHE A 246 -10.27 7.86 -11.21
CA PHE A 246 -10.77 9.22 -11.37
C PHE A 246 -9.93 10.01 -12.38
N PRO A 247 -10.55 10.88 -13.19
CA PRO A 247 -9.82 11.83 -14.02
C PRO A 247 -8.99 12.80 -13.15
N GLY A 248 -8.05 13.50 -13.78
CA GLY A 248 -7.25 14.54 -13.12
C GLY A 248 -8.11 15.60 -12.42
N VAL A 249 -7.58 16.15 -11.33
CA VAL A 249 -8.30 17.13 -10.50
C VAL A 249 -8.35 18.47 -11.22
N THR A 250 -9.55 18.91 -11.60
CA THR A 250 -9.76 20.20 -12.27
C THR A 250 -10.05 21.33 -11.27
N TYR A 251 -10.10 22.57 -11.77
CA TYR A 251 -10.48 23.73 -10.96
C TYR A 251 -11.91 23.59 -10.40
N GLU A 252 -12.83 23.06 -11.19
CA GLU A 252 -14.23 22.83 -10.81
C GLU A 252 -14.33 21.83 -9.65
N VAL A 253 -13.52 20.77 -9.68
CA VAL A 253 -13.42 19.78 -8.59
C VAL A 253 -12.93 20.43 -7.29
N LEU A 254 -11.88 21.25 -7.37
CA LEU A 254 -11.34 21.98 -6.21
C LEU A 254 -12.35 22.99 -5.64
N SER A 255 -13.01 23.76 -6.51
CA SER A 255 -14.01 24.75 -6.11
C SER A 255 -15.24 24.09 -5.45
N THR A 256 -15.67 22.96 -6.00
CA THR A 256 -16.74 22.16 -5.41
C THR A 256 -16.32 21.64 -4.03
N LEU A 257 -15.10 21.12 -3.89
CA LEU A 257 -14.58 20.62 -2.63
C LEU A 257 -14.56 21.71 -1.53
N GLU A 258 -14.06 22.90 -1.85
CA GLU A 258 -14.05 24.06 -0.94
C GLU A 258 -15.47 24.46 -0.50
N THR A 259 -16.46 24.31 -1.38
CA THR A 259 -17.86 24.59 -1.03
C THR A 259 -18.45 23.49 -0.16
N VAL A 260 -18.17 22.22 -0.46
CA VAL A 260 -18.81 21.07 0.21
C VAL A 260 -18.22 20.83 1.60
N MET A 261 -16.92 21.11 1.82
CA MET A 261 -16.26 20.87 3.12
C MET A 261 -16.90 21.67 4.26
N THR A 262 -17.47 22.84 3.99
CA THR A 262 -18.15 23.67 5.01
C THR A 262 -19.57 23.19 5.34
N LYS A 263 -20.14 22.33 4.50
CA LYS A 263 -21.55 21.90 4.53
C LYS A 263 -21.74 20.42 4.88
N SER A 264 -20.71 19.59 4.71
CA SER A 264 -20.82 18.13 4.87
C SER A 264 -20.85 17.70 6.33
N ASN A 265 -21.76 16.77 6.66
CA ASN A 265 -21.82 16.15 7.99
C ASN A 265 -20.79 15.04 8.19
N PHE A 266 -19.94 14.76 7.19
CA PHE A 266 -18.79 13.88 7.36
C PHE A 266 -17.73 14.49 8.29
N LEU A 267 -17.60 15.83 8.26
CA LEU A 267 -16.53 16.58 8.89
C LEU A 267 -16.93 17.12 10.26
N LEU A 268 -16.02 17.05 11.23
CA LEU A 268 -16.14 17.84 12.45
C LEU A 268 -15.72 19.28 12.12
N LYS A 269 -16.53 20.29 12.47
CA LYS A 269 -16.24 21.69 12.12
C LYS A 269 -14.89 22.17 12.64
N ILE A 270 -14.48 21.71 13.82
CA ILE A 270 -13.16 22.03 14.40
C ILE A 270 -11.98 21.52 13.55
N MET A 271 -12.20 20.50 12.71
CA MET A 271 -11.19 19.92 11.84
C MET A 271 -11.09 20.60 10.47
N LEU A 272 -11.99 21.55 10.15
CA LEU A 272 -12.03 22.25 8.87
C LEU A 272 -10.67 22.86 8.44
N PRO A 273 -9.85 23.44 9.34
CA PRO A 273 -8.55 24.00 8.93
C PRO A 273 -7.59 22.98 8.30
N TYR A 274 -7.68 21.69 8.65
CA TYR A 274 -6.89 20.65 8.00
C TYR A 274 -7.32 20.43 6.54
N TRP A 275 -8.62 20.53 6.25
CA TRP A 275 -9.16 20.38 4.90
C TRP A 275 -8.79 21.56 4.01
N GLU A 276 -8.93 22.78 4.53
CA GLU A 276 -8.49 24.01 3.86
C GLU A 276 -7.01 23.94 3.49
N MET A 277 -6.18 23.52 4.46
CA MET A 277 -4.75 23.35 4.24
C MET A 277 -4.46 22.24 3.23
N ALA A 278 -5.16 21.10 3.27
CA ALA A 278 -4.97 20.02 2.29
C ALA A 278 -5.22 20.49 0.85
N VAL A 279 -6.30 21.24 0.62
CA VAL A 279 -6.63 21.83 -0.69
C VAL A 279 -5.56 22.85 -1.11
N SER A 280 -5.11 23.71 -0.19
CA SER A 280 -4.02 24.66 -0.45
C SER A 280 -2.71 23.98 -0.82
N LYS A 281 -2.34 22.88 -0.15
CA LYS A 281 -1.16 22.08 -0.47
C LYS A 281 -1.29 21.38 -1.82
N PHE A 282 -2.48 20.90 -2.19
CA PHE A 282 -2.71 20.38 -3.54
C PHE A 282 -2.50 21.46 -4.62
N LYS A 283 -3.10 22.65 -4.44
CA LYS A 283 -2.96 23.80 -5.36
C LYS A 283 -1.51 24.27 -5.52
N SER A 284 -0.71 24.17 -4.47
CA SER A 284 0.73 24.50 -4.48
C SER A 284 1.64 23.34 -4.89
N ARG A 285 1.08 22.24 -5.43
CA ARG A 285 1.81 21.03 -5.87
C ARG A 285 2.60 20.32 -4.75
N ARG A 286 2.19 20.54 -3.50
CA ARG A 286 2.67 19.83 -2.31
C ARG A 286 1.81 18.58 -2.09
N PHE A 287 1.92 17.60 -2.99
CA PHE A 287 1.01 16.44 -3.04
C PHE A 287 1.13 15.50 -1.83
N ALA A 288 2.35 15.30 -1.30
CA ALA A 288 2.55 14.54 -0.07
C ALA A 288 1.84 15.21 1.11
N ASP A 289 2.06 16.52 1.31
CA ASP A 289 1.45 17.27 2.42
C ASP A 289 -0.09 17.23 2.34
N CYS A 290 -0.66 17.40 1.14
CA CYS A 290 -2.09 17.23 0.90
C CYS A 290 -2.56 15.83 1.34
N THR A 291 -1.86 14.79 0.89
CA THR A 291 -2.21 13.40 1.18
C THR A 291 -2.10 13.07 2.68
N MET A 292 -1.05 13.55 3.35
CA MET A 292 -0.86 13.38 4.80
C MET A 292 -2.03 13.96 5.59
N LEU A 293 -2.46 15.17 5.24
CA LEU A 293 -3.62 15.81 5.83
C LEU A 293 -4.90 15.01 5.53
N LEU A 294 -5.18 14.70 4.26
CA LEU A 294 -6.39 13.95 3.88
C LEU A 294 -6.49 12.58 4.55
N LEU A 295 -5.39 11.85 4.71
CA LEU A 295 -5.40 10.54 5.37
C LEU A 295 -5.86 10.64 6.82
N SER A 296 -5.31 11.57 7.60
CA SER A 296 -5.74 11.80 8.99
C SER A 296 -7.20 12.22 9.06
N GLN A 297 -7.64 13.04 8.10
CA GLN A 297 -9.00 13.56 8.06
C GLN A 297 -10.05 12.55 7.59
N LEU A 298 -9.71 11.69 6.63
CA LEU A 298 -10.53 10.56 6.22
C LEU A 298 -10.73 9.60 7.38
N GLU A 299 -9.67 9.32 8.16
CA GLU A 299 -9.77 8.47 9.34
C GLU A 299 -10.70 9.09 10.39
N ALA A 300 -10.56 10.38 10.68
CA ALA A 300 -11.43 11.10 11.62
C ALA A 300 -12.90 11.11 11.18
N GLY A 301 -13.18 11.41 9.90
CA GLY A 301 -14.54 11.42 9.36
C GLY A 301 -15.18 10.03 9.34
N LEU A 302 -14.42 9.00 8.94
CA LEU A 302 -14.89 7.62 8.98
C LEU A 302 -15.09 7.11 10.40
N ARG A 303 -14.25 7.52 11.36
CA ARG A 303 -14.43 7.23 12.80
C ARG A 303 -15.74 7.79 13.32
N ARG A 304 -16.11 9.01 12.90
CA ARG A 304 -17.41 9.60 13.24
C ARG A 304 -18.57 8.77 12.72
N LEU A 305 -18.52 8.35 11.46
CA LEU A 305 -19.55 7.49 10.89
C LEU A 305 -19.60 6.14 11.60
N PHE A 306 -18.44 5.52 11.84
CA PHE A 306 -18.29 4.26 12.56
C PHE A 306 -18.96 4.32 13.95
N ALA A 307 -18.64 5.35 14.73
CA ALA A 307 -19.21 5.54 16.06
C ALA A 307 -20.74 5.71 16.02
N ALA A 308 -21.25 6.43 15.00
CA ALA A 308 -22.68 6.64 14.82
C ALA A 308 -23.43 5.36 14.42
N VAL A 309 -22.95 4.64 13.39
CA VAL A 309 -23.64 3.46 12.84
C VAL A 309 -23.55 2.24 13.75
N ASN A 310 -22.45 2.10 14.49
CA ASN A 310 -22.26 1.03 15.48
C ASN A 310 -22.77 1.42 16.89
N LYS A 311 -23.32 2.63 17.07
CA LYS A 311 -23.86 3.14 18.35
C LYS A 311 -22.83 3.11 19.50
N CYS A 312 -21.60 3.52 19.22
CA CYS A 312 -20.49 3.53 20.17
C CYS A 312 -19.84 4.92 20.25
N PRO A 313 -20.57 5.95 20.76
CA PRO A 313 -20.11 7.34 20.74
C PRO A 313 -18.79 7.57 21.51
N ASP A 314 -18.56 6.80 22.57
CA ASP A 314 -17.34 6.91 23.38
C ASP A 314 -16.07 6.67 22.57
N ARG A 315 -16.18 5.89 21.50
CA ARG A 315 -15.08 5.49 20.60
C ARG A 315 -14.61 6.58 19.63
N LEU A 316 -15.33 7.69 19.57
CA LEU A 316 -15.04 8.81 18.67
C LEU A 316 -13.72 9.50 19.03
N LEU A 317 -13.46 9.68 20.32
CA LEU A 317 -12.33 10.46 20.83
C LEU A 317 -11.27 9.58 21.52
N THR A 318 -11.45 8.26 21.55
CA THR A 318 -10.58 7.38 22.34
C THR A 318 -9.21 7.19 21.69
N ALA A 319 -8.20 7.87 22.25
CA ALA A 319 -6.78 7.67 21.97
C ALA A 319 -6.00 7.36 23.26
N GLU A 320 -6.62 6.63 24.20
CA GLU A 320 -6.07 6.37 25.54
C GLU A 320 -5.16 5.14 25.55
N ALA A 321 -4.16 5.11 26.45
CA ALA A 321 -3.24 3.98 26.55
C ALA A 321 -3.89 2.64 26.94
N THR A 322 -5.05 2.71 27.59
CA THR A 322 -5.81 1.57 28.13
C THR A 322 -6.83 1.00 27.14
N ILE A 323 -7.08 1.70 26.02
CA ILE A 323 -8.12 1.33 25.05
C ILE A 323 -7.51 1.33 23.65
N LEU A 324 -7.87 0.32 22.84
CA LEU A 324 -7.44 0.27 21.45
C LEU A 324 -7.91 1.52 20.70
N TYR A 325 -6.98 2.11 19.94
CA TYR A 325 -7.28 3.26 19.11
C TYR A 325 -8.26 2.84 18.02
N THR A 326 -9.32 3.61 17.81
CA THR A 326 -10.26 3.37 16.70
C THR A 326 -9.61 3.85 15.39
N THR A 327 -8.68 3.08 14.84
CA THR A 327 -7.92 3.40 13.62
C THR A 327 -8.58 2.86 12.36
N PHE A 328 -8.02 3.13 11.17
CA PHE A 328 -8.49 2.52 9.92
C PHE A 328 -8.65 0.99 10.00
N ASP A 329 -7.72 0.30 10.66
CA ASP A 329 -7.76 -1.16 10.80
C ASP A 329 -9.07 -1.64 11.44
N GLU A 330 -9.52 -0.92 12.47
CA GLU A 330 -10.74 -1.28 13.18
C GLU A 330 -11.99 -0.70 12.51
N ILE A 331 -11.91 0.53 12.02
CA ILE A 331 -13.00 1.21 11.31
C ILE A 331 -13.43 0.39 10.08
N LEU A 332 -12.47 -0.19 9.36
CA LEU A 332 -12.69 -0.92 8.11
C LEU A 332 -12.80 -2.44 8.30
N ALA A 333 -12.68 -2.96 9.53
CA ALA A 333 -12.81 -4.38 9.82
C ALA A 333 -14.23 -4.91 9.61
N LYS A 334 -14.36 -6.22 9.36
CA LYS A 334 -15.66 -6.90 9.24
C LYS A 334 -16.40 -7.00 10.57
N HIS A 335 -15.64 -7.27 11.63
CA HIS A 335 -16.18 -7.46 12.98
C HIS A 335 -15.49 -6.49 13.92
N MET A 336 -16.25 -6.08 14.93
CA MET A 336 -15.80 -5.29 16.06
C MET A 336 -15.01 -6.17 17.04
N SER A 337 -14.33 -5.56 18.00
CA SER A 337 -13.55 -6.26 19.03
C SER A 337 -14.39 -7.17 19.94
N ASP A 338 -15.69 -6.91 20.09
CA ASP A 338 -16.65 -7.75 20.82
C ASP A 338 -17.24 -8.90 19.96
N GLY A 339 -16.79 -9.04 18.71
CA GLY A 339 -17.27 -10.04 17.77
C GLY A 339 -18.55 -9.65 17.03
N SER A 340 -19.16 -8.51 17.34
CA SER A 340 -20.33 -8.00 16.60
C SER A 340 -19.96 -7.57 15.19
N ILE A 341 -20.94 -7.56 14.27
CA ILE A 341 -20.71 -7.16 12.88
C ILE A 341 -20.59 -5.63 12.81
N ASN A 342 -19.49 -5.14 12.24
CA ASN A 342 -19.31 -3.72 11.96
C ASN A 342 -20.33 -3.29 10.89
N GLN A 343 -21.15 -2.29 11.19
CA GLN A 343 -22.18 -1.77 10.31
C GLN A 343 -21.65 -0.77 9.27
N LEU A 344 -20.44 -0.23 9.47
CA LEU A 344 -19.87 0.77 8.57
C LEU A 344 -19.66 0.25 7.13
N PRO A 345 -19.10 -0.96 6.89
CA PRO A 345 -18.95 -1.48 5.53
C PRO A 345 -20.27 -1.57 4.76
N CYS A 346 -21.35 -2.00 5.44
CA CYS A 346 -22.68 -2.04 4.84
C CYS A 346 -23.22 -0.64 4.57
N PHE A 347 -22.97 0.31 5.47
CA PHE A 347 -23.42 1.69 5.35
C PHE A 347 -22.69 2.47 4.24
N LEU A 348 -21.38 2.28 4.09
CA LEU A 348 -20.58 2.88 3.01
C LEU A 348 -20.82 2.18 1.67
N GLY A 349 -21.04 0.86 1.68
CA GLY A 349 -21.16 0.05 0.48
C GLY A 349 -19.81 -0.40 -0.05
N GLU A 350 -19.86 -1.51 -0.80
CA GLU A 350 -18.68 -2.22 -1.32
C GLU A 350 -17.73 -1.33 -2.15
N PRO A 351 -18.17 -0.46 -3.08
CA PRO A 351 -17.26 0.33 -3.89
C PRO A 351 -16.34 1.26 -3.07
N ALA A 352 -16.91 1.94 -2.07
CA ALA A 352 -16.14 2.82 -1.18
C ALA A 352 -15.18 2.02 -0.29
N MET A 353 -15.61 0.84 0.18
CA MET A 353 -14.77 -0.06 0.96
C MET A 353 -13.59 -0.59 0.15
N GLU A 354 -13.82 -1.04 -1.09
CA GLU A 354 -12.76 -1.53 -1.97
C GLU A 354 -11.74 -0.43 -2.30
N PHE A 355 -12.19 0.81 -2.55
CA PHE A 355 -11.27 1.93 -2.78
C PHE A 355 -10.34 2.17 -1.59
N LEU A 356 -10.92 2.22 -0.39
CA LEU A 356 -10.15 2.38 0.85
C LEU A 356 -9.18 1.23 1.06
N TRP A 357 -9.60 -0.01 0.81
CA TRP A 357 -8.74 -1.19 0.95
C TRP A 357 -7.59 -1.21 -0.07
N ASP A 358 -7.84 -0.80 -1.31
CA ASP A 358 -6.80 -0.67 -2.35
C ASP A 358 -5.72 0.33 -1.94
N PHE A 359 -6.12 1.52 -1.50
CA PHE A 359 -5.15 2.56 -1.17
C PHE A 359 -4.44 2.33 0.17
N LEU A 360 -5.12 1.72 1.15
CA LEU A 360 -4.62 1.64 2.53
C LEU A 360 -4.06 0.27 2.90
N ASN A 361 -4.67 -0.83 2.48
CA ASN A 361 -4.47 -2.14 3.11
C ASN A 361 -3.84 -3.21 2.21
N TYR A 362 -4.29 -3.39 0.96
CA TYR A 362 -3.83 -4.53 0.16
C TYR A 362 -2.31 -4.49 -0.06
N GLN A 363 -1.65 -5.64 0.08
CA GLN A 363 -0.19 -5.74 0.04
C GLN A 363 0.42 -5.30 -1.29
N GLU A 364 -0.27 -5.60 -2.40
CA GLU A 364 0.08 -5.21 -3.77
C GLU A 364 -0.44 -3.82 -4.16
N GLY A 365 -1.21 -3.18 -3.27
CA GLY A 365 -1.64 -1.79 -3.39
C GLY A 365 -0.60 -0.80 -2.85
N PRO A 366 -0.82 0.51 -3.05
CA PRO A 366 0.17 1.54 -2.73
C PRO A 366 0.42 1.69 -1.22
N ARG A 367 -0.51 1.28 -0.34
CA ARG A 367 -0.41 1.37 1.14
C ARG A 367 0.05 2.74 1.61
N ILE A 368 -0.52 3.79 1.00
CA ILE A 368 -0.02 5.16 1.08
C ILE A 368 0.09 5.68 2.51
N ARG A 369 -0.82 5.28 3.41
CA ARG A 369 -0.81 5.68 4.82
C ARG A 369 0.41 5.14 5.54
N ASP A 370 0.67 3.84 5.41
CA ASP A 370 1.81 3.20 6.07
C ASP A 370 3.11 3.81 5.55
N ARG A 371 3.26 3.83 4.22
CA ARG A 371 4.49 4.31 3.57
C ARG A 371 4.82 5.77 3.92
N LEU A 372 3.83 6.67 3.94
CA LEU A 372 4.06 8.07 4.34
C LEU A 372 4.32 8.22 5.84
N SER A 373 3.58 7.48 6.68
CA SER A 373 3.72 7.58 8.15
C SER A 373 5.04 7.00 8.69
N HIS A 374 5.69 6.12 7.93
CA HIS A 374 7.03 5.59 8.22
C HIS A 374 8.16 6.34 7.46
N GLY A 375 7.82 7.40 6.71
CA GLY A 375 8.77 8.17 5.92
C GLY A 375 9.39 7.41 4.75
N GLU A 376 8.77 6.33 4.28
CA GLU A 376 9.33 5.45 3.25
C GLU A 376 9.26 6.01 1.83
N ILE A 377 8.47 7.06 1.61
CA ILE A 377 8.32 7.74 0.32
C ILE A 377 8.95 9.12 0.39
N ASN A 378 9.56 9.53 -0.72
CA ASN A 378 10.02 10.89 -0.90
C ASN A 378 8.85 11.86 -1.02
N ILE A 379 8.72 12.78 -0.06
CA ILE A 379 7.62 13.76 -0.01
C ILE A 379 7.63 14.74 -1.19
N HIS A 380 8.78 14.99 -1.81
CA HIS A 380 8.90 15.90 -2.96
C HIS A 380 8.60 15.22 -4.30
N GLU A 381 8.74 13.90 -4.36
CA GLU A 381 8.47 13.08 -5.55
C GLU A 381 7.15 12.32 -5.43
N PHE A 382 6.30 12.72 -4.49
CA PHE A 382 5.00 12.08 -4.31
C PHE A 382 4.09 12.37 -5.51
N PRO A 383 3.51 11.33 -6.15
CA PRO A 383 2.81 11.49 -7.42
C PRO A 383 1.50 12.27 -7.26
N GLU A 384 1.27 13.20 -8.19
CA GLU A 384 0.04 14.00 -8.29
C GLU A 384 -1.19 13.10 -8.39
N GLU A 385 -1.08 12.02 -9.16
CA GLU A 385 -2.17 11.10 -9.44
C GLU A 385 -2.66 10.44 -8.15
N ALA A 386 -1.76 10.00 -7.27
CA ALA A 386 -2.15 9.37 -6.00
C ALA A 386 -2.87 10.36 -5.06
N ALA A 387 -2.36 11.59 -4.97
CA ALA A 387 -3.02 12.64 -4.20
C ALA A 387 -4.39 13.00 -4.79
N GLY A 388 -4.47 13.09 -6.12
CA GLY A 388 -5.69 13.40 -6.85
C GLY A 388 -6.78 12.34 -6.69
N GLN A 389 -6.43 11.05 -6.71
CA GLN A 389 -7.40 9.96 -6.46
C GLN A 389 -8.01 10.09 -5.06
N LEU A 390 -7.19 10.30 -4.02
CA LEU A 390 -7.69 10.49 -2.66
C LEU A 390 -8.53 11.75 -2.48
N LEU A 391 -8.08 12.87 -3.05
CA LEU A 391 -8.79 14.15 -2.97
C LEU A 391 -10.18 14.03 -3.61
N THR A 392 -10.24 13.43 -4.81
CA THR A 392 -11.49 13.19 -5.52
C THR A 392 -12.40 12.21 -4.76
N PHE A 393 -11.86 11.11 -4.24
CA PHE A 393 -12.64 10.20 -3.41
C PHE A 393 -13.19 10.88 -2.15
N SER A 394 -12.39 11.73 -1.52
CA SER A 394 -12.80 12.54 -0.37
C SER A 394 -13.96 13.46 -0.73
N LEU A 395 -13.90 14.16 -1.88
CA LEU A 395 -15.01 14.96 -2.40
C LEU A 395 -16.29 14.13 -2.54
N VAL A 396 -16.21 12.92 -3.13
CA VAL A 396 -17.39 12.06 -3.30
C VAL A 396 -17.99 11.66 -1.95
N LEU A 397 -17.16 11.32 -0.96
CA LEU A 397 -17.63 11.05 0.40
C LEU A 397 -18.32 12.28 1.00
N LEU A 398 -17.70 13.46 0.91
CA LEU A 398 -18.27 14.70 1.43
C LEU A 398 -19.64 14.99 0.80
N LEU A 399 -19.76 14.88 -0.53
CA LEU A 399 -21.01 15.07 -1.27
C LEU A 399 -22.12 14.11 -0.83
N ARG A 400 -21.76 12.86 -0.50
CA ARG A 400 -22.71 11.85 0.00
C ARG A 400 -23.30 12.24 1.36
N PHE A 401 -22.53 12.93 2.19
CA PHE A 401 -22.92 13.33 3.55
C PHE A 401 -23.35 14.80 3.65
N THR A 402 -23.60 15.47 2.53
CA THR A 402 -24.20 16.80 2.49
C THR A 402 -25.70 16.71 2.21
N GLU A 403 -26.50 17.52 2.90
CA GLU A 403 -27.95 17.58 2.74
C GLU A 403 -28.36 17.83 1.29
N LYS A 404 -29.41 17.12 0.84
CA LYS A 404 -29.82 17.08 -0.57
C LYS A 404 -30.19 18.46 -1.14
N GLY A 405 -30.70 19.39 -0.32
CA GLY A 405 -31.08 20.74 -0.76
C GLY A 405 -29.92 21.73 -0.91
N THR A 406 -28.77 21.49 -0.27
CA THR A 406 -27.73 22.52 -0.05
C THR A 406 -26.67 22.57 -1.16
N VAL A 407 -26.66 21.56 -2.04
CA VAL A 407 -25.64 21.30 -3.08
C VAL A 407 -26.27 20.64 -4.33
N SER A 408 -27.58 20.79 -4.54
CA SER A 408 -28.27 20.15 -5.68
C SER A 408 -27.68 20.58 -7.02
N GLU A 409 -27.43 21.88 -7.19
CA GLU A 409 -26.84 22.45 -8.42
C GLU A 409 -25.41 21.90 -8.68
N LEU A 410 -24.59 21.78 -7.63
CA LEU A 410 -23.23 21.25 -7.72
C LEU A 410 -23.21 19.75 -8.07
N LYS A 411 -24.23 18.99 -7.65
CA LYS A 411 -24.38 17.57 -8.02
C LYS A 411 -24.87 17.37 -9.45
N GLU A 412 -25.39 18.42 -10.09
CA GLU A 412 -25.84 18.38 -11.49
C GLU A 412 -24.71 18.63 -12.50
N GLU A 413 -23.57 19.14 -12.04
CA GLU A 413 -22.40 19.32 -12.88
C GLU A 413 -21.90 17.97 -13.46
N ALA A 414 -21.71 17.91 -14.78
CA ALA A 414 -21.34 16.68 -15.48
C ALA A 414 -20.02 16.07 -14.99
N ALA A 415 -19.06 16.91 -14.61
CA ALA A 415 -17.80 16.48 -14.02
C ALA A 415 -18.04 15.76 -12.68
N ILE A 416 -18.82 16.35 -11.78
CA ILE A 416 -19.15 15.77 -10.47
C ILE A 416 -19.97 14.49 -10.61
N GLN A 417 -20.94 14.45 -11.52
CA GLN A 417 -21.72 13.24 -11.81
C GLN A 417 -20.84 12.09 -12.34
N LEU A 418 -19.82 12.39 -13.14
CA LEU A 418 -18.85 11.38 -13.56
C LEU A 418 -18.08 10.83 -12.36
N LEU A 419 -17.59 11.69 -11.46
CA LEU A 419 -16.86 11.27 -10.27
C LEU A 419 -17.70 10.37 -9.35
N VAL A 420 -18.96 10.75 -9.10
CA VAL A 420 -19.89 9.94 -8.30
C VAL A 420 -20.13 8.58 -8.95
N ARG A 421 -20.41 8.53 -10.26
CA ARG A 421 -20.60 7.26 -10.99
C ARG A 421 -19.37 6.37 -10.94
N LEU A 422 -18.17 6.94 -11.10
CA LEU A 422 -16.91 6.19 -11.02
C LEU A 422 -16.69 5.60 -9.61
N ALA A 423 -16.99 6.38 -8.57
CA ALA A 423 -16.88 5.92 -7.19
C ALA A 423 -17.92 4.84 -6.86
N GLU A 424 -19.17 4.97 -7.32
CA GLU A 424 -20.23 3.95 -7.13
C GLU A 424 -19.96 2.68 -7.95
N GLY A 425 -19.25 2.79 -9.07
CA GLY A 425 -18.84 1.66 -9.91
C GLY A 425 -17.48 1.07 -9.52
N TYR A 426 -16.81 1.59 -8.50
CA TYR A 426 -15.47 1.18 -8.14
C TYR A 426 -15.41 -0.30 -7.75
N ARG A 427 -14.32 -0.96 -8.17
CA ARG A 427 -13.99 -2.34 -7.84
C ARG A 427 -12.50 -2.41 -7.56
N SER A 428 -12.11 -3.28 -6.63
CA SER A 428 -10.71 -3.44 -6.30
C SER A 428 -9.87 -3.83 -7.51
N ARG A 429 -8.74 -3.15 -7.59
CA ARG A 429 -7.66 -3.23 -8.56
C ARG A 429 -6.41 -3.82 -7.91
N CYS A 430 -6.33 -3.84 -6.58
CA CYS A 430 -5.19 -4.41 -5.85
C CYS A 430 -5.46 -5.83 -5.30
N HIS A 431 -6.71 -6.30 -5.30
CA HIS A 431 -7.04 -7.62 -4.78
C HIS A 431 -6.43 -8.75 -5.66
N PRO A 432 -5.94 -9.85 -5.09
CA PRO A 432 -5.32 -10.95 -5.84
C PRO A 432 -6.20 -11.55 -6.96
N ALA A 433 -7.53 -11.54 -6.79
CA ALA A 433 -8.47 -11.96 -7.82
C ALA A 433 -8.42 -11.06 -9.07
N PHE A 434 -8.41 -9.73 -8.90
CA PHE A 434 -8.27 -8.79 -10.01
C PHE A 434 -6.90 -8.95 -10.68
N GLN A 435 -5.85 -9.10 -9.87
CA GLN A 435 -4.50 -9.31 -10.38
C GLN A 435 -4.39 -10.60 -11.20
N LEU A 436 -5.08 -11.67 -10.80
CA LEU A 436 -5.18 -12.89 -11.61
C LEU A 436 -5.94 -12.65 -12.93
N GLN A 437 -7.04 -11.88 -12.93
CA GLN A 437 -7.73 -11.50 -14.18
C GLN A 437 -6.80 -10.78 -15.15
N LYS A 438 -6.06 -9.77 -14.66
CA LYS A 438 -5.05 -9.03 -15.45
C LYS A 438 -3.97 -9.96 -15.98
N GLN A 439 -3.47 -10.86 -15.13
CA GLN A 439 -2.43 -11.84 -15.47
C GLN A 439 -2.88 -12.85 -16.55
N VAL A 440 -4.12 -13.34 -16.47
CA VAL A 440 -4.70 -14.25 -17.46
C VAL A 440 -4.86 -13.55 -18.81
N LEU A 441 -5.42 -12.34 -18.84
CA LEU A 441 -5.59 -11.57 -20.07
C LEU A 441 -4.26 -11.12 -20.69
N SER A 442 -3.26 -10.81 -19.88
CA SER A 442 -1.91 -10.49 -20.35
C SER A 442 -1.21 -11.70 -20.98
N CYS A 443 -1.30 -12.88 -20.35
CA CYS A 443 -0.78 -14.13 -20.92
C CYS A 443 -1.53 -14.50 -22.20
N GLU A 444 -2.85 -14.32 -22.18
CA GLU A 444 -3.74 -14.06 -23.32
C GLU A 444 -3.06 -13.43 -24.54
N GLY A 445 -2.85 -12.12 -24.41
CA GLY A 445 -2.27 -11.30 -25.46
C GLY A 445 -0.87 -11.75 -25.86
N SER A 446 -0.06 -12.26 -24.93
CA SER A 446 1.27 -12.81 -25.23
C SER A 446 1.19 -14.03 -26.16
N LEU A 447 0.28 -14.98 -25.90
CA LEU A 447 0.10 -16.18 -26.72
C LEU A 447 -0.40 -15.84 -28.13
N ARG A 448 -1.27 -14.83 -28.26
CA ARG A 448 -1.74 -14.33 -29.57
C ARG A 448 -0.63 -13.79 -30.44
N LEU A 449 0.39 -13.18 -29.83
CA LEU A 449 1.51 -12.57 -30.51
C LEU A 449 2.62 -13.57 -30.88
N TRP A 450 2.44 -14.86 -30.56
CA TRP A 450 3.39 -15.88 -30.98
C TRP A 450 3.53 -15.84 -32.50
N PRO A 451 4.73 -15.51 -33.02
CA PRO A 451 4.91 -15.39 -34.44
C PRO A 451 4.78 -16.80 -35.00
N VAL A 452 3.74 -17.04 -35.79
CA VAL A 452 3.75 -18.14 -36.75
C VAL A 452 4.25 -17.52 -38.06
N PRO A 453 5.57 -17.35 -38.26
CA PRO A 453 6.06 -16.92 -39.55
C PRO A 453 5.60 -17.93 -40.61
N PRO A 454 5.33 -17.49 -41.85
CA PRO A 454 5.05 -18.41 -42.95
C PRO A 454 6.19 -19.43 -43.01
N SER A 455 5.83 -20.72 -43.13
CA SER A 455 6.81 -21.79 -43.22
C SER A 455 7.80 -21.47 -44.35
N PRO A 456 9.12 -21.54 -44.12
CA PRO A 456 10.08 -21.31 -45.19
C PRO A 456 9.76 -22.21 -46.39
N GLU A 457 9.54 -21.61 -47.56
CA GLU A 457 9.15 -22.30 -48.80
C GLU A 457 10.16 -23.40 -49.20
N GLU A 458 11.40 -23.31 -48.71
CA GLU A 458 12.47 -24.32 -48.89
C GLU A 458 12.20 -25.68 -48.20
N CYS A 459 11.21 -25.79 -47.30
CA CYS A 459 10.92 -27.02 -46.56
C CYS A 459 9.75 -27.85 -47.14
N CYS A 460 9.05 -27.33 -48.15
CA CYS A 460 7.88 -28.00 -48.75
C CYS A 460 8.20 -29.29 -49.51
N GLN A 461 9.48 -29.61 -49.74
CA GLN A 461 9.88 -30.79 -50.53
C GLN A 461 10.36 -31.98 -49.70
N GLU A 462 10.63 -31.84 -48.39
CA GLU A 462 11.21 -32.95 -47.59
C GLU A 462 10.39 -33.41 -46.37
N THR A 463 9.28 -32.76 -46.03
CA THR A 463 8.38 -33.23 -44.95
C THR A 463 7.06 -33.75 -45.51
N GLY A 464 7.12 -34.88 -46.22
CA GLY A 464 5.97 -35.76 -46.44
C GLY A 464 5.67 -36.65 -45.23
N SER A 465 5.83 -36.18 -43.99
CA SER A 465 5.37 -36.92 -42.81
C SER A 465 4.02 -36.39 -42.35
N LEU A 466 3.00 -37.23 -42.51
CA LEU A 466 1.64 -37.06 -42.00
C LEU A 466 1.56 -37.07 -40.45
N GLU A 467 2.65 -37.37 -39.72
CA GLU A 467 2.60 -37.57 -38.26
C GLU A 467 2.44 -36.26 -37.47
N GLY A 468 3.09 -35.17 -37.88
CA GLY A 468 2.99 -33.88 -37.17
C GLY A 468 1.59 -33.24 -37.22
N ASN A 469 0.80 -33.57 -38.25
CA ASN A 469 -0.60 -33.14 -38.34
C ASN A 469 -1.54 -34.07 -37.53
N SER A 470 -1.20 -35.35 -37.39
CA SER A 470 -1.99 -36.32 -36.62
C SER A 470 -2.00 -36.00 -35.12
N GLU A 471 -0.83 -35.69 -34.54
CA GLU A 471 -0.72 -35.32 -33.13
C GLU A 471 -1.42 -33.98 -32.82
N ALA A 472 -1.32 -33.00 -33.72
CA ALA A 472 -2.03 -31.73 -33.60
C ALA A 472 -3.55 -31.89 -33.71
N CYS A 473 -4.02 -32.72 -34.63
CA CYS A 473 -5.43 -33.08 -34.72
C CYS A 473 -5.92 -33.83 -33.47
N ALA A 474 -5.13 -34.75 -32.92
CA ALA A 474 -5.47 -35.47 -31.69
C ALA A 474 -5.51 -34.54 -30.46
N CYS A 475 -4.53 -33.65 -30.33
CA CYS A 475 -4.48 -32.62 -29.30
C CYS A 475 -5.71 -31.69 -29.39
N ASN A 476 -6.01 -31.18 -30.58
CA ASN A 476 -7.19 -30.35 -30.81
C ASN A 476 -8.49 -31.10 -30.50
N SER A 477 -8.59 -32.38 -30.86
CA SER A 477 -9.76 -33.22 -30.52
C SER A 477 -9.92 -33.39 -29.01
N LEU A 478 -8.82 -33.58 -28.27
CA LEU A 478 -8.85 -33.66 -26.81
C LEU A 478 -9.29 -32.33 -26.19
N ILE A 479 -8.77 -31.19 -26.67
CA ILE A 479 -9.20 -29.86 -26.23
C ILE A 479 -10.69 -29.66 -26.49
N SER A 480 -11.18 -30.00 -27.68
CA SER A 480 -12.60 -29.90 -28.01
C SER A 480 -13.47 -30.75 -27.08
N LYS A 481 -13.03 -31.97 -26.72
CA LYS A 481 -13.74 -32.80 -25.72
C LYS A 481 -13.78 -32.16 -24.34
N ILE A 482 -12.64 -31.65 -23.86
CA ILE A 482 -12.57 -30.96 -22.56
C ILE A 482 -13.48 -29.73 -22.57
N LEU A 483 -13.48 -28.95 -23.66
CA LEU A 483 -14.34 -27.79 -23.80
C LEU A 483 -15.82 -28.16 -23.77
N CYS A 484 -16.24 -29.23 -24.48
CA CYS A 484 -17.61 -29.73 -24.44
C CYS A 484 -18.07 -30.07 -23.03
N GLU A 485 -17.22 -30.70 -22.21
CA GLU A 485 -17.52 -30.97 -20.80
C GLU A 485 -17.62 -29.68 -19.96
N LEU A 486 -16.77 -28.70 -20.26
CA LEU A 486 -16.77 -27.40 -19.57
C LEU A 486 -17.90 -26.47 -20.01
N CYS A 487 -18.58 -26.73 -21.14
CA CYS A 487 -19.64 -25.88 -21.67
C CYS A 487 -20.77 -25.61 -20.68
N HIS A 488 -21.05 -26.55 -19.78
CA HIS A 488 -22.08 -26.40 -18.75
C HIS A 488 -21.73 -25.39 -17.65
N TYR A 489 -20.44 -25.05 -17.51
CA TYR A 489 -19.92 -24.08 -16.53
C TYR A 489 -19.68 -22.70 -17.15
N LEU A 490 -19.87 -22.54 -18.46
CA LEU A 490 -19.69 -21.27 -19.16
C LEU A 490 -20.93 -20.36 -19.05
N PRO A 491 -20.77 -19.03 -19.08
CA PRO A 491 -21.88 -18.09 -19.15
C PRO A 491 -22.79 -18.35 -20.35
N GLY A 492 -24.10 -18.10 -20.23
CA GLY A 492 -25.09 -18.40 -21.28
C GLY A 492 -24.84 -17.70 -22.63
N SER A 493 -24.09 -16.60 -22.67
CA SER A 493 -23.61 -15.94 -23.90
C SER A 493 -22.60 -16.79 -24.69
N ALA A 494 -21.80 -17.61 -24.00
CA ALA A 494 -20.79 -18.48 -24.57
C ALA A 494 -21.36 -19.83 -25.06
N CYS A 495 -22.56 -20.22 -24.62
CA CYS A 495 -23.23 -21.44 -25.10
C CYS A 495 -23.80 -21.32 -26.53
N ALA A 496 -23.82 -20.13 -27.12
CA ALA A 496 -24.21 -19.91 -28.52
C ALA A 496 -23.10 -20.29 -29.53
N ILE A 497 -21.96 -20.82 -29.05
CA ILE A 497 -20.83 -21.25 -29.87
C ILE A 497 -21.18 -22.60 -30.52
N ASN A 498 -21.97 -22.55 -31.59
CA ASN A 498 -22.18 -23.69 -32.48
C ASN A 498 -20.86 -24.07 -33.17
N GLY A 499 -20.38 -25.30 -32.95
CA GLY A 499 -19.21 -25.89 -33.60
C GLY A 499 -17.88 -25.55 -32.92
N LEU A 500 -17.45 -26.44 -32.02
CA LEU A 500 -16.21 -26.38 -31.23
C LEU A 500 -15.01 -27.07 -31.89
N ASP A 501 -15.05 -27.28 -33.20
CA ASP A 501 -13.89 -27.74 -33.97
C ASP A 501 -13.03 -26.53 -34.34
N GLY A 502 -11.82 -26.45 -33.75
CA GLY A 502 -10.81 -25.44 -34.11
C GLY A 502 -11.25 -24.00 -33.82
N LEU A 503 -11.52 -23.69 -32.55
CA LEU A 503 -11.94 -22.35 -32.13
C LEU A 503 -10.88 -21.29 -32.58
N PRO A 504 -11.26 -20.29 -33.40
CA PRO A 504 -10.35 -19.21 -33.80
C PRO A 504 -9.79 -18.48 -32.56
N SER A 505 -8.55 -18.00 -32.65
CA SER A 505 -7.88 -17.22 -31.58
C SER A 505 -8.74 -16.04 -31.08
N GLU A 506 -9.63 -15.51 -31.92
CA GLU A 506 -10.55 -14.42 -31.57
C GLU A 506 -11.63 -14.86 -30.56
N LYS A 507 -12.16 -16.08 -30.68
CA LYS A 507 -13.23 -16.60 -29.81
C LYS A 507 -12.73 -16.95 -28.42
N TRP A 508 -11.50 -17.47 -28.30
CA TRP A 508 -10.87 -17.77 -27.01
C TRP A 508 -10.81 -16.56 -26.08
N SER A 509 -10.51 -15.41 -26.65
CA SER A 509 -10.20 -14.22 -25.86
C SER A 509 -11.45 -13.42 -25.56
N GLN A 510 -12.46 -13.50 -26.43
CA GLN A 510 -13.80 -13.06 -26.06
C GLN A 510 -14.28 -13.83 -24.83
N LEU A 511 -14.13 -15.15 -24.83
CA LEU A 511 -14.58 -16.01 -23.73
C LEU A 511 -13.77 -15.77 -22.44
N LEU A 512 -12.45 -15.65 -22.52
CA LEU A 512 -11.61 -15.28 -21.37
C LEU A 512 -11.93 -13.88 -20.84
N SER A 513 -12.20 -12.91 -21.73
CA SER A 513 -12.61 -11.56 -21.37
C SER A 513 -13.96 -11.56 -20.65
N GLU A 514 -14.95 -12.32 -21.14
CA GLU A 514 -16.25 -12.47 -20.48
C GLU A 514 -16.10 -13.10 -19.08
N LEU A 515 -15.35 -14.19 -18.95
CA LEU A 515 -15.08 -14.83 -17.67
C LEU A 515 -14.34 -13.91 -16.70
N CYS A 516 -13.28 -13.25 -17.15
CA CYS A 516 -12.52 -12.29 -16.34
C CYS A 516 -13.30 -11.01 -16.03
N SER A 517 -14.40 -10.72 -16.74
CA SER A 517 -15.29 -9.59 -16.43
C SER A 517 -16.33 -9.94 -15.35
N THR A 518 -16.44 -11.22 -14.97
CA THR A 518 -17.37 -11.68 -13.94
C THR A 518 -17.05 -11.02 -12.61
N ARG A 519 -18.09 -10.57 -11.89
CA ARG A 519 -17.92 -9.95 -10.58
C ARG A 519 -17.55 -11.00 -9.54
N ILE A 520 -16.41 -10.80 -8.88
CA ILE A 520 -15.93 -11.64 -7.79
C ILE A 520 -16.00 -10.82 -6.50
N PRO A 521 -16.68 -11.28 -5.45
CA PRO A 521 -16.64 -10.61 -4.15
C PRO A 521 -15.23 -10.61 -3.58
N THR A 522 -14.68 -9.43 -3.29
CA THR A 522 -13.30 -9.26 -2.81
C THR A 522 -13.23 -8.81 -1.35
N LEU A 523 -14.23 -8.05 -0.89
CA LEU A 523 -14.26 -7.54 0.47
C LEU A 523 -14.35 -8.66 1.52
N PHE A 524 -13.45 -8.62 2.51
CA PHE A 524 -13.34 -9.61 3.57
C PHE A 524 -13.22 -11.06 3.06
N CYS A 525 -12.47 -11.24 1.98
CA CYS A 525 -12.23 -12.55 1.39
C CYS A 525 -11.59 -13.51 2.42
N PRO A 526 -12.10 -14.74 2.61
CA PRO A 526 -11.53 -15.69 3.54
C PRO A 526 -10.16 -16.13 3.11
N ARG A 527 -9.35 -16.47 4.11
CA ARG A 527 -7.98 -16.94 3.92
C ARG A 527 -7.85 -18.09 2.92
N ILE A 528 -8.73 -19.09 2.96
CA ILE A 528 -8.67 -20.22 2.01
C ILE A 528 -8.83 -19.78 0.55
N VAL A 529 -9.68 -18.78 0.28
CA VAL A 529 -9.85 -18.24 -1.07
C VAL A 529 -8.58 -17.50 -1.50
N LEU A 530 -7.97 -16.72 -0.61
CA LEU A 530 -6.69 -16.04 -0.88
C LEU A 530 -5.56 -17.05 -1.14
N GLU A 531 -5.50 -18.14 -0.38
CA GLU A 531 -4.52 -19.22 -0.57
C GLU A 531 -4.68 -19.90 -1.94
N VAL A 532 -5.92 -20.19 -2.37
CA VAL A 532 -6.19 -20.71 -3.71
C VAL A 532 -5.78 -19.70 -4.80
N LEU A 533 -6.10 -18.41 -4.62
CA LEU A 533 -5.71 -17.37 -5.57
C LEU A 533 -4.18 -17.29 -5.73
N VAL A 534 -3.41 -17.47 -4.65
CA VAL A 534 -1.94 -17.53 -4.71
C VAL A 534 -1.48 -18.69 -5.60
N VAL A 535 -2.08 -19.88 -5.47
CA VAL A 535 -1.76 -21.04 -6.33
C VAL A 535 -2.08 -20.75 -7.79
N LEU A 536 -3.29 -20.26 -8.09
CA LEU A 536 -3.73 -19.94 -9.45
C LEU A 536 -2.84 -18.89 -10.12
N ARG A 537 -2.44 -17.84 -9.38
CA ARG A 537 -1.46 -16.84 -9.83
C ARG A 537 -0.08 -17.44 -10.08
N GLY A 538 0.33 -18.40 -9.25
CA GLY A 538 1.55 -19.19 -9.46
C GLY A 538 1.54 -19.94 -10.78
N ILE A 539 0.42 -20.63 -11.10
CA ILE A 539 0.23 -21.35 -12.36
C ILE A 539 0.26 -20.38 -13.55
N ASN A 540 -0.48 -19.26 -13.49
CA ASN A 540 -0.45 -18.27 -14.57
C ASN A 540 0.96 -17.71 -14.79
N SER A 541 1.70 -17.45 -13.70
CA SER A 541 3.08 -16.95 -13.79
C SER A 541 4.01 -17.94 -14.50
N GLN A 542 3.80 -19.26 -14.34
CA GLN A 542 4.53 -20.25 -15.14
C GLN A 542 4.10 -20.25 -16.61
N CYS A 543 2.80 -20.11 -16.90
CA CYS A 543 2.30 -19.99 -18.27
C CYS A 543 2.94 -18.78 -18.99
N GLN A 544 2.99 -17.63 -18.32
CA GLN A 544 3.63 -16.43 -18.85
C GLN A 544 5.13 -16.65 -19.11
N ARG A 545 5.86 -17.28 -18.17
CA ARG A 545 7.29 -17.60 -18.34
C ARG A 545 7.53 -18.51 -19.55
N VAL A 546 6.69 -19.53 -19.74
CA VAL A 546 6.76 -20.39 -20.93
C VAL A 546 6.51 -19.55 -22.19
N SER A 547 5.50 -18.67 -22.17
CA SER A 547 5.22 -17.76 -23.29
C SER A 547 6.40 -16.87 -23.65
N ASP A 548 7.04 -16.24 -22.65
CA ASP A 548 8.18 -15.36 -22.87
C ASP A 548 9.39 -16.13 -23.41
N GLN A 549 9.67 -17.32 -22.88
CA GLN A 549 10.75 -18.19 -23.35
C GLN A 549 10.55 -18.66 -24.78
N VAL A 550 9.33 -19.08 -25.13
CA VAL A 550 8.96 -19.50 -26.49
C VAL A 550 9.08 -18.32 -27.45
N THR A 551 8.57 -17.15 -27.08
CA THR A 551 8.64 -15.93 -27.89
C THR A 551 10.07 -15.51 -28.14
N ALA A 552 10.92 -15.42 -27.10
CA ALA A 552 12.33 -15.08 -27.25
C ALA A 552 13.09 -16.09 -28.11
N SER A 553 12.82 -17.38 -27.92
CA SER A 553 13.42 -18.45 -28.72
C SER A 553 13.00 -18.39 -30.19
N LEU A 554 11.71 -18.17 -30.47
CA LEU A 554 11.19 -18.00 -31.82
C LEU A 554 11.80 -16.80 -32.52
N GLN A 555 11.85 -15.64 -31.86
CA GLN A 555 12.43 -14.41 -32.41
C GLN A 555 13.91 -14.57 -32.72
N LEU A 556 14.69 -15.15 -31.79
CA LEU A 556 16.11 -15.38 -31.99
C LEU A 556 16.37 -16.34 -33.17
N ARG A 557 15.66 -17.46 -33.21
CA ARG A 557 15.82 -18.47 -34.27
C ARG A 557 15.35 -17.95 -35.63
N HIS A 558 14.25 -17.20 -35.66
CA HIS A 558 13.77 -16.53 -36.87
C HIS A 558 14.80 -15.54 -37.42
N ARG A 559 15.38 -14.69 -36.55
CA ARG A 559 16.45 -13.77 -36.96
C ARG A 559 17.67 -14.51 -37.51
N GLN A 560 18.12 -15.57 -36.84
CA GLN A 560 19.23 -16.40 -37.31
C GLN A 560 18.92 -17.11 -38.64
N TRP A 561 17.66 -17.49 -38.87
CA TRP A 561 17.20 -18.06 -40.13
C TRP A 561 17.29 -17.04 -41.26
N VAL A 562 16.72 -15.85 -41.07
CA VAL A 562 16.74 -14.74 -42.05
C VAL A 562 18.16 -14.30 -42.37
N GLU A 563 19.03 -14.18 -41.36
CA GLU A 563 20.44 -13.84 -41.51
C GLU A 563 21.29 -14.99 -42.10
N ARG A 564 20.67 -16.14 -42.43
CA ARG A 564 21.31 -17.37 -42.94
C ARG A 564 22.42 -17.93 -42.04
N ARG A 565 22.36 -17.65 -40.73
CA ARG A 565 23.35 -18.07 -39.71
C ARG A 565 23.08 -19.46 -39.14
N LEU A 566 21.92 -20.06 -39.41
CA LEU A 566 21.57 -21.41 -38.95
C LEU A 566 22.21 -22.50 -39.82
N ARG A 567 22.91 -23.44 -39.16
CA ARG A 567 23.40 -24.70 -39.77
C ARG A 567 22.24 -25.66 -40.05
N SER A 568 22.42 -26.64 -40.95
CA SER A 568 21.37 -27.58 -41.38
C SER A 568 20.60 -28.25 -40.21
N ARG A 569 21.29 -28.82 -39.21
CA ARG A 569 20.65 -29.39 -38.00
C ARG A 569 19.83 -28.36 -37.21
N GLN A 570 20.30 -27.12 -37.13
CA GLN A 570 19.60 -26.04 -36.42
C GLN A 570 18.38 -25.53 -37.19
N ARG A 571 18.42 -25.59 -38.53
CA ARG A 571 17.28 -25.32 -39.40
C ARG A 571 16.16 -26.35 -39.21
N GLN A 572 16.51 -27.64 -39.20
CA GLN A 572 15.56 -28.73 -38.90
C GLN A 572 14.96 -28.60 -37.49
N ASN A 573 15.78 -28.27 -36.48
CA ASN A 573 15.29 -28.03 -35.12
C ASN A 573 14.33 -26.83 -35.05
N TYR A 574 14.59 -25.77 -35.82
CA TYR A 574 13.69 -24.61 -35.88
C TYR A 574 12.32 -24.97 -36.49
N VAL A 575 12.29 -25.78 -37.55
CA VAL A 575 11.02 -26.27 -38.13
C VAL A 575 10.24 -27.14 -37.13
N ARG A 576 10.90 -28.03 -36.39
CA ARG A 576 10.28 -28.82 -35.30
C ARG A 576 9.77 -27.94 -34.15
N MET A 577 10.47 -26.85 -33.86
CA MET A 577 10.01 -25.87 -32.87
C MET A 577 8.72 -25.19 -33.32
N LEU A 578 8.62 -24.79 -34.60
CA LEU A 578 7.40 -24.22 -35.16
C LEU A 578 6.21 -25.19 -35.11
N SER A 579 6.41 -26.49 -35.34
CA SER A 579 5.34 -27.48 -35.18
C SER A 579 4.94 -27.68 -33.72
N SER A 580 5.90 -27.70 -32.79
CA SER A 580 5.65 -27.83 -31.34
C SER A 580 4.88 -26.63 -30.78
N VAL A 581 5.14 -25.43 -31.29
CA VAL A 581 4.43 -24.19 -30.93
C VAL A 581 2.95 -24.25 -31.28
N ARG A 582 2.59 -24.91 -32.39
CA ARG A 582 1.18 -25.15 -32.79
C ARG A 582 0.43 -26.08 -31.83
N LEU A 583 1.14 -26.91 -31.05
CA LEU A 583 0.57 -27.77 -30.02
C LEU A 583 0.51 -27.07 -28.66
N LEU A 584 1.57 -26.35 -28.31
CA LEU A 584 1.73 -25.73 -27.00
C LEU A 584 0.79 -24.54 -26.79
N CYS A 585 0.54 -23.75 -27.85
CA CYS A 585 -0.34 -22.57 -27.75
C CYS A 585 -1.78 -22.96 -27.33
N PRO A 586 -2.47 -23.89 -28.00
CA PRO A 586 -3.81 -24.34 -27.56
C PRO A 586 -3.84 -24.94 -26.15
N MET A 587 -2.78 -25.63 -25.73
CA MET A 587 -2.65 -26.19 -24.37
C MET A 587 -2.56 -25.08 -23.32
N LEU A 588 -1.74 -24.05 -23.55
CA LEU A 588 -1.66 -22.91 -22.64
C LEU A 588 -2.97 -22.12 -22.63
N SER A 589 -3.62 -21.93 -23.77
CA SER A 589 -4.95 -21.29 -23.83
C SER A 589 -6.01 -22.07 -23.03
N LEU A 590 -5.98 -23.40 -23.08
CA LEU A 590 -6.87 -24.23 -22.26
C LEU A 590 -6.58 -24.07 -20.76
N ILE A 591 -5.31 -24.00 -20.36
CA ILE A 591 -4.95 -23.75 -18.95
C ILE A 591 -5.46 -22.37 -18.50
N LEU A 592 -5.28 -21.33 -19.33
CA LEU A 592 -5.80 -19.99 -19.03
C LEU A 592 -7.33 -19.98 -18.88
N LEU A 593 -8.04 -20.76 -19.69
CA LEU A 593 -9.48 -20.94 -19.55
C LEU A 593 -9.86 -21.61 -18.22
N LEU A 594 -9.18 -22.69 -17.86
CA LEU A 594 -9.40 -23.35 -16.57
C LEU A 594 -9.15 -22.40 -15.40
N LEU A 595 -8.09 -21.58 -15.47
CA LEU A 595 -7.81 -20.54 -14.47
C LEU A 595 -8.95 -19.52 -14.37
N ALA A 596 -9.48 -19.05 -15.50
CA ALA A 596 -10.59 -18.09 -15.51
C ALA A 596 -11.90 -18.69 -14.96
N LEU A 597 -12.17 -19.96 -15.24
CA LEU A 597 -13.32 -20.71 -14.72
C LEU A 597 -13.24 -20.95 -13.21
N GLU A 598 -12.08 -21.43 -12.73
CA GLU A 598 -11.82 -21.61 -11.30
C GLU A 598 -11.89 -20.27 -10.56
N LEU A 599 -11.42 -19.18 -11.18
CA LEU A 599 -11.52 -17.85 -10.62
C LEU A 599 -12.97 -17.37 -10.49
N ALA A 600 -13.80 -17.56 -11.53
CA ALA A 600 -15.21 -17.19 -11.50
C ALA A 600 -16.00 -17.96 -10.42
N SER A 601 -15.56 -19.17 -10.09
CA SER A 601 -16.18 -20.06 -9.09
C SER A 601 -15.39 -20.17 -7.78
N VAL A 602 -14.37 -19.34 -7.55
CA VAL A 602 -13.38 -19.50 -6.46
C VAL A 602 -14.01 -19.55 -5.07
N HIS A 603 -15.18 -18.94 -4.90
CA HIS A 603 -15.93 -18.93 -3.65
C HIS A 603 -16.60 -20.26 -3.31
N ALA A 604 -16.79 -21.15 -4.28
CA ALA A 604 -17.35 -22.49 -4.07
C ALA A 604 -16.47 -23.37 -3.17
N VAL A 605 -15.16 -23.07 -3.06
CA VAL A 605 -14.22 -23.77 -2.16
C VAL A 605 -14.66 -23.73 -0.69
N ARG A 606 -15.45 -22.73 -0.29
CA ARG A 606 -15.98 -22.63 1.09
C ARG A 606 -16.93 -23.78 1.48
N GLY A 607 -17.59 -24.41 0.50
CA GLY A 607 -18.51 -25.53 0.73
C GLY A 607 -17.83 -26.91 0.75
N LYS A 608 -16.53 -26.97 0.45
CA LYS A 608 -15.77 -28.22 0.31
C LYS A 608 -15.22 -28.71 1.65
N GLY A 609 -15.09 -30.02 1.82
CA GLY A 609 -14.53 -30.63 3.04
C GLY A 609 -13.05 -30.31 3.24
N ALA A 610 -12.51 -30.50 4.45
CA ALA A 610 -11.10 -30.18 4.76
C ALA A 610 -10.09 -30.97 3.91
N GLU A 611 -10.41 -32.21 3.55
CA GLU A 611 -9.59 -33.04 2.66
C GLU A 611 -9.61 -32.54 1.22
N GLU A 612 -10.77 -32.13 0.71
CA GLU A 612 -10.93 -31.53 -0.63
C GLU A 612 -10.23 -30.16 -0.71
N GLN A 613 -10.27 -29.37 0.36
CA GLN A 613 -9.53 -28.11 0.45
C GLN A 613 -8.02 -28.35 0.46
N GLN A 614 -7.54 -29.38 1.17
CA GLN A 614 -6.12 -29.78 1.09
C GLN A 614 -5.74 -30.30 -0.30
N GLN A 615 -6.63 -31.00 -1.01
CA GLN A 615 -6.39 -31.41 -2.40
C GLN A 615 -6.26 -30.20 -3.35
N TYR A 616 -7.09 -29.17 -3.17
CA TYR A 616 -6.97 -27.89 -3.90
C TYR A 616 -5.61 -27.21 -3.68
N LEU A 617 -5.11 -27.22 -2.45
CA LEU A 617 -3.80 -26.66 -2.10
C LEU A 617 -2.63 -27.58 -2.46
N ARG A 618 -2.88 -28.87 -2.74
CA ARG A 618 -1.91 -29.87 -3.19
C ARG A 618 -1.83 -29.99 -4.72
N PHE A 619 -2.73 -29.38 -5.49
CA PHE A 619 -2.51 -29.15 -6.93
C PHE A 619 -1.18 -28.41 -7.06
N PRO A 620 -0.24 -28.97 -7.83
CA PRO A 620 1.16 -29.00 -7.42
C PRO A 620 1.69 -27.58 -7.25
N GLN A 621 2.26 -27.30 -6.07
CA GLN A 621 3.42 -26.40 -6.03
C GLN A 621 4.37 -26.95 -7.10
N PRO A 622 4.61 -26.23 -8.21
CA PRO A 622 5.53 -26.73 -9.21
C PRO A 622 6.90 -26.65 -8.56
N SER A 623 7.37 -27.78 -8.05
CA SER A 623 8.79 -27.94 -7.78
C SER A 623 9.52 -27.52 -9.06
N PRO A 624 10.54 -26.66 -8.98
CA PRO A 624 11.27 -26.19 -10.16
C PRO A 624 11.86 -27.35 -10.99
N SER A 625 11.87 -28.56 -10.46
CA SER A 625 12.27 -29.80 -11.12
C SER A 625 11.22 -30.39 -12.10
N LEU A 626 9.92 -30.11 -11.98
CA LEU A 626 8.88 -30.76 -12.80
C LEU A 626 8.60 -30.06 -14.15
N PHE A 627 8.99 -28.79 -14.29
CA PHE A 627 8.99 -28.07 -15.58
C PHE A 627 10.40 -27.60 -16.01
N GLY A 628 11.43 -27.83 -15.19
CA GLY A 628 12.73 -27.16 -15.34
C GLY A 628 13.94 -28.00 -15.75
N VAL A 629 13.85 -29.34 -15.92
CA VAL A 629 15.06 -30.14 -16.23
C VAL A 629 14.95 -30.99 -17.50
N SER A 630 13.77 -31.44 -17.91
CA SER A 630 13.68 -32.40 -19.02
C SER A 630 13.48 -31.80 -20.41
N TYR A 631 12.90 -30.59 -20.54
CA TYR A 631 12.73 -29.93 -21.84
C TYR A 631 13.92 -29.05 -22.26
N VAL A 632 14.68 -28.51 -21.30
CA VAL A 632 15.87 -27.69 -21.60
C VAL A 632 17.06 -28.56 -22.04
N GLN A 633 17.16 -29.80 -21.58
CA GLN A 633 18.18 -30.75 -22.06
C GLN A 633 17.88 -31.34 -23.44
N ALA A 634 16.62 -31.34 -23.90
CA ALA A 634 16.25 -31.76 -25.25
C ALA A 634 16.77 -30.82 -26.36
N PHE A 635 17.26 -29.63 -25.99
CA PHE A 635 17.91 -28.68 -26.89
C PHE A 635 19.45 -28.74 -26.88
N SER A 636 20.03 -29.65 -26.09
CA SER A 636 21.45 -29.99 -26.17
C SER A 636 21.66 -31.25 -27.02
N VAL A 637 22.85 -31.30 -27.61
CA VAL A 637 23.27 -32.19 -28.67
C VAL A 637 23.20 -33.66 -28.21
N ASP A 638 22.36 -34.44 -28.89
CA ASP A 638 22.27 -35.92 -28.91
C ASP A 638 21.43 -36.59 -27.80
N SER A 639 20.19 -37.00 -28.15
CA SER A 639 19.46 -38.14 -27.57
C SER A 639 18.15 -38.43 -28.35
N ARG A 640 17.75 -39.71 -28.41
CA ARG A 640 16.62 -40.29 -29.18
C ARG A 640 15.23 -39.90 -28.62
N PRO A 641 14.13 -40.01 -29.42
CA PRO A 641 12.79 -39.58 -28.99
C PRO A 641 12.15 -40.55 -27.98
N ILE A 642 11.40 -39.99 -27.01
CA ILE A 642 10.52 -40.72 -26.09
C ILE A 642 9.05 -40.46 -26.52
N PRO A 643 8.15 -41.46 -26.55
CA PRO A 643 6.76 -41.28 -26.98
C PRO A 643 5.87 -40.58 -25.94
N LEU A 644 4.89 -39.82 -26.43
CA LEU A 644 3.88 -39.03 -25.69
C LEU A 644 2.88 -39.85 -24.81
N GLN A 645 3.09 -41.15 -24.60
CA GLN A 645 2.17 -42.00 -23.84
C GLN A 645 2.31 -41.90 -22.31
N GLU A 646 3.39 -41.31 -21.79
CA GLU A 646 3.64 -41.27 -20.34
C GLU A 646 3.10 -40.02 -19.62
N PHE A 647 2.48 -39.07 -20.33
CA PHE A 647 1.96 -37.84 -19.70
C PHE A 647 0.58 -38.00 -19.02
N PHE A 648 -0.14 -39.12 -19.26
CA PHE A 648 -1.52 -39.34 -18.79
C PHE A 648 -1.74 -40.69 -18.07
N SER A 649 -0.78 -41.17 -17.27
CA SER A 649 -0.98 -42.37 -16.44
C SER A 649 -0.81 -42.07 -14.95
N LEU A 650 -1.82 -41.40 -14.36
CA LEU A 650 -2.06 -41.47 -12.92
C LEU A 650 -3.55 -41.67 -12.63
N SER A 651 -3.87 -42.96 -12.41
CA SER A 651 -4.86 -43.53 -11.47
C SER A 651 -6.36 -43.34 -11.75
N VAL A 652 -6.92 -44.34 -12.44
CA VAL A 652 -8.19 -44.99 -12.06
C VAL A 652 -8.00 -45.70 -10.72
N PRO A 653 -8.91 -45.58 -9.74
CA PRO A 653 -9.06 -46.58 -8.70
C PRO A 653 -10.27 -47.47 -9.01
N ASP A 654 -10.01 -48.74 -9.32
CA ASP A 654 -10.99 -49.82 -9.22
C ASP A 654 -10.92 -50.46 -7.82
N ARG A 655 -12.09 -50.97 -7.38
CA ARG A 655 -12.45 -51.76 -6.18
C ARG A 655 -13.06 -50.93 -5.04
N ASP A 656 -14.32 -51.11 -4.62
CA ASP A 656 -15.38 -52.11 -4.90
C ASP A 656 -16.74 -51.42 -5.12
#